data_AF-A0A9Q8ZA67-F1
#
_entry.id   AF-A0A9Q8ZA67-F1
#
_cell.length_a   1.000
_cell.length_b   1.000
_cell.length_c   1.000
_cell.angle_alpha   90.00
_cell.angle_beta   90.00
_cell.angle_gamma   90.00
#
_symmetry.space_group_name_H-M   'P 1'
#
loop_
_entity.id
_entity.type
_entity.pdbx_description
1 polymer ?
#
loop_
_entity_poly.entity_id
_entity_poly.type
_entity_poly.pdbx_seq_one_letter_code
_entity_poly.pdbx_strand_id
1 'polypeptide(L)'
;MSRRDDDLAYGEYNEGQEGDRGLIGDMGRRFGFGKKENSPSQSSSSHQGGGMSFFKKIHDPLHGFVSDLKDAITGDDDKNNNNQQNPQAGSYQQTGQPQATQEYHQQHRFSSFAPERHGNETKWYVDGCSYMYAVSIALERAKESIWILDWWLSPELYLRRPPAKNQQYRVDRMLQAAAERGVKVNIIVYKEVTQALTRKLLTPLLPNYLHSLLPISTDMFTKALTRIGLDVIFKSLEEWEKTDPLIAPPITVSSSHTKHHLEDLHPNIGVFRHPDHLPDAAVLQSSFFASMKNMSFTPASLAQLPGDGLKAIYGAHEGTVMYWAHHEKLCLVDGHIAFMGGLDLCYGRWDTNQHAIADAHPGNIDRIVFPGQDFNNARMMDFQDVSNWENNKLDRTQSSRMGWSDVALCLSGPVVQDLRTHFTQRWNFIYDEKYSKKATRYSRLPDTNSGAQESPMQQRGFEGEEGEGERGLFGHGGLRQKMYNKFEQHGQHGQHGQEYGSHHEQQQYSHGEHGSQRGSVDCQITRSSAKWSHNLINTEHSIQNAYCEIIRNSKHFIYIENQFFITATGDQQKPIKNQIGAAIVERIIRAARNGEKYRMIIAIPAVPAFAGDLKLDEALGTRAIMEFQYDSINRGGHSIYEEIAKAGFNPMDYIRFYNLRSYDRINSSSVMREAEERSGVSYTQAQQGYDATHDSARDYQAYRPPPTQEYGVYEMDGSSSGPQYSQYDGPQSQGRPSDYNRYQQEAVKVGGRQGLGDGRWDTVSECYMLGGEDIRNVPWEGSADAEMDAFVSEELYIHSKLLIADDQTVICGSANLNDRSQLGDHDSEIAIIIQDPKTVESYMDGQPWRASEFAASLRREIFRKHLGLLKPQDMERPDANYEPVGIPNQYDWGSPEDRQVVDPLSDEFWNMWNWRAHTNTQAFGKVFHPVPTDEVKNWKQYDQYYSRFFGQDEKAKEEKKPSLYKWGHVVAENFSPGEQGVREVKEILSTIKGNLVEMPLLFLKEEDIAKEGVGLNALTEEIYT
;
A
#
# COMPACT_ATOMS: atom_id res chain seq x y z
N MET A 1 44.20 -29.69 6.76
CA MET A 1 45.08 -29.34 7.91
C MET A 1 45.50 -27.89 7.75
N SER A 2 45.86 -27.22 8.86
CA SER A 2 46.31 -25.81 8.98
C SER A 2 45.41 -24.73 8.38
N ARG A 3 44.95 -23.81 9.24
CA ARG A 3 44.43 -22.49 8.87
C ARG A 3 45.51 -21.63 8.21
N ARG A 4 45.10 -20.56 7.54
CA ARG A 4 45.65 -19.22 7.75
C ARG A 4 44.57 -18.16 7.51
N ASP A 5 44.80 -17.03 8.16
CA ASP A 5 43.92 -15.88 8.30
C ASP A 5 44.46 -14.76 7.37
N ASP A 6 43.58 -13.92 6.82
CA ASP A 6 43.95 -12.71 6.07
C ASP A 6 43.00 -11.55 6.43
N ASP A 7 43.32 -10.84 7.52
CA ASP A 7 42.77 -9.52 7.81
C ASP A 7 43.44 -8.47 6.90
N LEU A 8 42.67 -7.61 6.23
CA LEU A 8 43.19 -6.38 5.62
C LEU A 8 42.27 -5.20 5.97
N ALA A 9 42.79 -4.30 6.80
CA ALA A 9 42.08 -3.15 7.34
C ALA A 9 42.17 -1.91 6.44
N TYR A 10 41.20 -1.01 6.60
CA TYR A 10 41.24 0.35 6.05
C TYR A 10 42.36 1.17 6.72
N GLY A 11 42.94 2.12 5.98
CA GLY A 11 43.94 3.07 6.49
C GLY A 11 43.56 4.52 6.19
N GLU A 12 43.34 5.31 7.24
CA GLU A 12 43.44 6.77 7.19
C GLU A 12 44.93 7.18 7.10
N TYR A 13 45.24 8.35 6.53
CA TYR A 13 46.34 9.22 7.00
C TYR A 13 46.17 10.66 6.53
N ASN A 14 46.67 11.61 7.32
CA ASN A 14 46.66 13.06 7.06
C ASN A 14 48.09 13.61 6.79
N GLU A 15 48.14 14.87 6.35
CA GLU A 15 49.28 15.74 5.97
C GLU A 15 50.73 15.41 6.44
N GLY A 16 51.73 15.65 5.56
CA GLY A 16 53.16 15.52 5.90
C GLY A 16 54.20 15.96 4.83
N GLN A 17 54.44 17.28 4.74
CA GLN A 17 55.45 18.06 3.97
C GLN A 17 56.78 17.49 3.35
N GLU A 18 57.21 18.20 2.28
CA GLU A 18 58.58 18.54 1.80
C GLU A 18 59.50 17.59 0.97
N GLY A 19 60.30 18.22 0.07
CA GLY A 19 61.42 17.63 -0.72
C GLY A 19 61.12 17.33 -2.21
N ASP A 20 61.00 18.29 -3.15
CA ASP A 20 61.99 19.22 -3.74
C ASP A 20 62.92 18.64 -4.86
N ARG A 21 62.94 19.30 -6.04
CA ARG A 21 63.73 19.08 -7.30
C ARG A 21 63.43 17.80 -8.12
N GLY A 22 63.46 17.82 -9.46
CA GLY A 22 63.69 18.90 -10.45
C GLY A 22 63.31 18.46 -11.89
N LEU A 23 63.00 19.39 -12.82
CA LEU A 23 63.93 19.93 -13.85
C LEU A 23 64.41 18.86 -14.87
N ILE A 24 64.28 18.95 -16.21
CA ILE A 24 64.02 19.98 -17.26
C ILE A 24 63.42 19.23 -18.48
N GLY A 25 62.70 19.75 -19.48
CA GLY A 25 62.30 21.07 -20.02
C GLY A 25 61.85 20.85 -21.49
N ASP A 26 61.77 21.78 -22.45
CA ASP A 26 61.71 23.26 -22.53
C ASP A 26 61.21 23.63 -23.96
N MET A 27 61.01 24.93 -24.26
CA MET A 27 60.70 25.55 -25.57
C MET A 27 59.26 25.41 -26.14
N GLY A 28 58.54 26.48 -26.50
CA GLY A 28 58.61 27.87 -26.01
C GLY A 28 58.33 29.01 -27.01
N ARG A 29 57.50 29.98 -26.56
CA ARG A 29 57.38 31.40 -27.02
C ARG A 29 56.78 31.63 -28.43
N ARG A 30 56.26 32.82 -28.81
CA ARG A 30 56.37 34.21 -28.27
C ARG A 30 55.13 35.02 -28.73
N PHE A 31 54.42 35.80 -27.90
CA PHE A 31 54.54 37.26 -27.59
C PHE A 31 53.27 37.70 -26.80
N GLY A 32 53.11 38.89 -26.18
CA GLY A 32 54.08 39.96 -25.87
C GLY A 32 53.48 41.38 -25.66
N PHE A 33 53.42 41.85 -24.40
CA PHE A 33 53.16 43.24 -23.93
C PHE A 33 51.70 43.81 -23.98
N GLY A 34 51.23 44.64 -23.03
CA GLY A 34 51.75 44.98 -21.68
C GLY A 34 51.37 46.39 -21.13
N LYS A 35 51.71 46.67 -19.83
CA LYS A 35 51.69 47.99 -19.09
C LYS A 35 50.31 48.53 -18.65
N LYS A 36 50.10 49.36 -17.60
CA LYS A 36 50.91 50.14 -16.57
C LYS A 36 49.92 50.60 -15.44
N GLU A 37 50.21 51.12 -14.22
CA GLU A 37 51.39 51.24 -13.32
C GLU A 37 51.00 51.67 -11.85
N ASN A 38 51.95 51.52 -10.91
CA ASN A 38 52.26 52.11 -9.56
C ASN A 38 51.54 53.36 -8.98
N SER A 39 51.66 53.78 -7.68
CA SER A 39 52.03 53.19 -6.34
C SER A 39 51.74 54.22 -5.16
N PRO A 40 52.57 54.45 -4.09
CA PRO A 40 52.27 54.01 -2.70
C PRO A 40 52.45 55.05 -1.54
N SER A 41 52.26 54.62 -0.27
CA SER A 41 52.95 55.00 1.02
C SER A 41 51.99 55.01 2.26
N GLN A 42 52.22 54.18 3.30
CA GLN A 42 52.87 54.45 4.63
C GLN A 42 52.10 55.40 5.59
N SER A 43 51.98 55.20 6.92
CA SER A 43 52.25 54.09 7.89
C SER A 43 51.70 54.52 9.30
N SER A 44 51.83 53.90 10.51
CA SER A 44 52.50 52.69 11.05
C SER A 44 51.93 52.31 12.45
N SER A 45 52.09 51.05 12.90
CA SER A 45 51.98 50.53 14.31
C SER A 45 50.61 50.60 15.04
N SER A 46 50.16 49.62 15.86
CA SER A 46 50.84 48.51 16.54
C SER A 46 49.92 47.33 16.98
N HIS A 47 50.53 46.18 17.35
CA HIS A 47 50.04 45.02 18.12
C HIS A 47 48.92 44.06 17.61
N GLN A 48 49.36 42.83 17.34
CA GLN A 48 48.76 41.48 17.50
C GLN A 48 47.22 41.28 17.64
N GLY A 49 46.67 40.52 16.68
CA GLY A 49 46.33 39.11 16.92
C GLY A 49 44.91 38.74 17.38
N GLY A 50 44.11 38.14 16.48
CA GLY A 50 42.83 37.48 16.78
C GLY A 50 42.08 37.10 15.50
N GLY A 51 41.48 35.90 15.44
CA GLY A 51 40.85 35.37 14.22
C GLY A 51 39.32 35.38 14.22
N MET A 52 38.75 35.12 13.03
CA MET A 52 37.39 34.61 12.77
C MET A 52 36.20 35.37 13.40
N SER A 53 35.51 36.19 12.60
CA SER A 53 34.18 36.72 12.95
C SER A 53 33.35 37.09 11.72
N PHE A 54 32.35 36.27 11.39
CA PHE A 54 31.20 36.72 10.57
C PHE A 54 29.86 36.65 11.34
N PHE A 55 29.78 35.83 12.40
CA PHE A 55 28.58 35.65 13.24
C PHE A 55 28.46 36.67 14.39
N LYS A 56 28.67 37.98 14.15
CA LYS A 56 28.49 38.99 15.21
C LYS A 56 28.23 40.43 14.72
N LYS A 57 26.99 40.75 14.29
CA LYS A 57 26.50 42.15 14.27
C LYS A 57 24.98 42.42 14.14
N ILE A 58 24.10 41.56 14.64
CA ILE A 58 22.71 41.93 14.99
C ILE A 58 22.45 41.41 16.42
N HIS A 59 21.72 42.19 17.24
CA HIS A 59 21.70 42.28 18.74
C HIS A 59 22.65 43.37 19.29
N ASP A 60 22.21 44.38 20.06
CA ASP A 60 20.86 44.84 20.45
C ASP A 60 20.85 46.40 20.51
N PRO A 61 19.68 47.07 20.48
CA PRO A 61 19.01 47.39 21.75
C PRO A 61 17.48 47.32 21.67
N LEU A 62 16.87 46.25 22.23
CA LEU A 62 15.43 46.24 22.53
C LEU A 62 15.06 45.50 23.84
N HIS A 63 15.87 45.71 24.87
CA HIS A 63 15.40 45.54 26.25
C HIS A 63 14.30 46.56 26.54
N GLY A 64 13.03 46.19 26.32
CA GLY A 64 11.89 47.09 26.53
C GLY A 64 10.49 46.49 26.30
N PHE A 65 10.33 45.17 26.17
CA PHE A 65 9.02 44.56 25.92
C PHE A 65 8.84 43.14 26.52
N VAL A 66 9.62 42.77 27.54
CA VAL A 66 9.62 41.40 28.13
C VAL A 66 9.35 41.44 29.67
N SER A 67 8.95 42.59 30.20
CA SER A 67 8.47 42.73 31.60
C SER A 67 6.96 42.54 31.72
N ASP A 68 6.18 43.00 30.73
CA ASP A 68 4.75 43.27 30.90
C ASP A 68 3.84 42.12 30.44
N LEU A 69 4.40 40.98 30.00
CA LEU A 69 3.66 39.80 29.54
C LEU A 69 3.85 38.56 30.43
N LYS A 70 4.35 38.72 31.66
CA LYS A 70 4.55 37.61 32.61
C LYS A 70 3.54 37.59 33.78
N ASP A 71 2.96 38.74 34.11
CA ASP A 71 1.98 38.88 35.18
C ASP A 71 0.52 38.62 34.71
N ALA A 72 0.33 38.24 33.44
CA ALA A 72 -0.98 37.92 32.87
C ALA A 72 -1.31 36.41 32.85
N ILE A 73 -0.37 35.53 33.24
CA ILE A 73 -0.53 34.07 33.21
C ILE A 73 -0.02 33.41 34.52
N THR A 74 -0.37 33.99 35.66
CA THR A 74 -0.54 33.27 36.95
C THR A 74 -1.56 34.05 37.79
N GLY A 75 -2.54 33.36 38.39
CA GLY A 75 -3.68 34.03 39.04
C GLY A 75 -4.74 33.04 39.52
N ASP A 76 -4.35 32.19 40.45
CA ASP A 76 -5.25 31.30 41.20
C ASP A 76 -5.75 32.05 42.45
N ASP A 77 -7.07 32.10 42.71
CA ASP A 77 -7.59 32.55 44.01
C ASP A 77 -9.06 32.12 44.23
N ASP A 78 -9.43 31.81 45.48
CA ASP A 78 -10.70 31.14 45.83
C ASP A 78 -11.34 31.69 47.14
N LYS A 79 -12.68 31.75 47.17
CA LYS A 79 -13.59 32.32 48.20
C LYS A 79 -13.50 33.86 48.32
N ASN A 80 -14.59 34.62 48.49
CA ASN A 80 -15.78 34.36 49.31
C ASN A 80 -17.00 35.25 48.94
N ASN A 81 -18.21 34.70 49.07
CA ASN A 81 -19.52 35.32 49.46
C ASN A 81 -19.75 36.87 49.38
N ASN A 82 -20.94 37.38 48.99
CA ASN A 82 -22.28 36.89 49.36
C ASN A 82 -23.45 37.52 48.56
N ASN A 83 -24.59 36.81 48.44
CA ASN A 83 -25.98 37.26 48.20
C ASN A 83 -26.33 38.30 47.09
N GLN A 84 -27.12 37.87 46.07
CA GLN A 84 -28.59 38.14 46.04
C GLN A 84 -29.35 37.40 44.90
N GLN A 85 -30.42 36.69 45.32
CA GLN A 85 -31.70 36.35 44.66
C GLN A 85 -31.82 35.85 43.19
N ASN A 86 -32.62 34.79 43.06
CA ASN A 86 -33.07 34.10 41.83
C ASN A 86 -34.33 34.79 41.23
N PRO A 87 -34.69 34.60 39.95
CA PRO A 87 -35.67 33.53 39.68
C PRO A 87 -35.50 32.72 38.36
N GLN A 88 -35.91 31.45 38.48
CA GLN A 88 -36.14 30.41 37.48
C GLN A 88 -36.81 30.88 36.17
N ALA A 89 -36.46 30.30 35.00
CA ALA A 89 -37.07 29.08 34.42
C ALA A 89 -36.73 28.95 32.91
N GLY A 90 -36.59 27.72 32.38
CA GLY A 90 -36.43 27.50 30.93
C GLY A 90 -35.61 26.26 30.53
N SER A 91 -36.02 25.06 30.92
CA SER A 91 -35.31 23.81 30.60
C SER A 91 -35.72 23.20 29.26
N TYR A 92 -34.75 22.91 28.40
CA TYR A 92 -34.85 21.84 27.39
C TYR A 92 -33.81 20.77 27.72
N GLN A 93 -34.26 19.50 27.80
CA GLN A 93 -33.37 18.39 28.10
C GLN A 93 -32.71 17.87 26.82
N GLN A 94 -31.37 17.87 26.79
CA GLN A 94 -30.59 17.22 25.75
C GLN A 94 -30.14 15.85 26.27
N THR A 95 -30.82 14.78 25.82
CA THR A 95 -30.59 13.41 26.29
C THR A 95 -29.54 12.70 25.43
N GLY A 96 -28.49 12.16 26.07
CA GLY A 96 -27.49 11.29 25.44
C GLY A 96 -26.13 11.96 25.24
N GLN A 97 -25.20 11.73 26.17
CA GLN A 97 -23.78 12.09 26.00
C GLN A 97 -22.95 10.86 25.58
N PRO A 98 -21.93 11.01 24.73
CA PRO A 98 -20.99 9.94 24.39
C PRO A 98 -19.76 9.86 25.33
N GLN A 99 -19.77 10.53 26.50
CA GLN A 99 -18.56 10.65 27.34
C GLN A 99 -18.01 9.31 27.87
N ALA A 100 -18.88 8.33 28.12
CA ALA A 100 -18.50 7.09 28.80
C ALA A 100 -17.62 6.12 27.99
N THR A 101 -17.57 6.22 26.65
CA THR A 101 -16.83 5.24 25.82
C THR A 101 -15.35 5.58 25.68
N GLN A 102 -14.97 6.86 25.71
CA GLN A 102 -13.59 7.28 25.40
C GLN A 102 -12.64 7.21 26.61
N GLU A 103 -13.14 7.29 27.85
CA GLU A 103 -12.33 7.04 29.05
C GLU A 103 -11.84 5.58 29.17
N TYR A 104 -12.49 4.64 28.47
CA TYR A 104 -12.04 3.25 28.37
C TYR A 104 -10.84 3.06 27.43
N HIS A 105 -10.70 3.86 26.36
CA HIS A 105 -9.65 3.65 25.36
C HIS A 105 -8.24 3.85 25.94
N GLN A 106 -8.09 4.74 26.94
CA GLN A 106 -6.82 4.98 27.64
C GLN A 106 -6.39 3.81 28.56
N GLN A 107 -7.22 2.78 28.72
CA GLN A 107 -6.96 1.65 29.62
C GLN A 107 -6.47 0.39 28.87
N HIS A 108 -6.52 0.38 27.53
CA HIS A 108 -6.04 -0.72 26.71
C HIS A 108 -4.57 -0.54 26.32
N ARG A 109 -3.87 -1.65 26.03
CA ARG A 109 -2.52 -1.67 25.49
C ARG A 109 -2.42 -0.77 24.25
N PHE A 110 -1.32 -0.01 24.13
CA PHE A 110 -1.09 1.01 23.09
C PHE A 110 -2.12 2.16 23.01
N SER A 111 -3.01 2.32 24.01
CA SER A 111 -4.16 3.25 23.99
C SER A 111 -5.15 3.02 22.84
N SER A 112 -5.33 1.76 22.42
CA SER A 112 -6.26 1.39 21.36
C SER A 112 -7.72 1.45 21.79
N PHE A 113 -8.64 1.76 20.86
CA PHE A 113 -10.07 1.52 21.07
C PHE A 113 -10.39 0.05 21.36
N ALA A 114 -9.59 -0.89 20.83
CA ALA A 114 -9.78 -2.32 20.99
C ALA A 114 -8.90 -2.92 22.10
N PRO A 115 -9.46 -3.72 23.02
CA PRO A 115 -8.68 -4.50 23.97
C PRO A 115 -7.95 -5.65 23.27
N GLU A 116 -7.01 -6.27 23.97
CA GLU A 116 -6.45 -7.57 23.55
C GLU A 116 -7.57 -8.63 23.52
N ARG A 117 -7.62 -9.38 22.41
CA ARG A 117 -8.57 -10.47 22.17
C ARG A 117 -7.81 -11.78 22.15
N HIS A 118 -8.19 -12.68 23.04
CA HIS A 118 -7.79 -14.09 22.99
C HIS A 118 -8.80 -14.90 22.19
N GLY A 119 -8.37 -16.03 21.63
CA GLY A 119 -9.28 -17.03 21.07
C GLY A 119 -9.58 -16.89 19.57
N ASN A 120 -8.68 -16.27 18.81
CA ASN A 120 -8.85 -15.99 17.39
C ASN A 120 -8.15 -17.04 16.51
N GLU A 121 -8.49 -17.03 15.22
CA GLU A 121 -7.74 -17.71 14.17
C GLU A 121 -7.21 -16.66 13.20
N THR A 122 -5.97 -16.82 12.76
CA THR A 122 -5.30 -15.88 11.84
C THR A 122 -4.58 -16.65 10.75
N LYS A 123 -4.77 -16.22 9.50
CA LYS A 123 -4.11 -16.78 8.32
C LYS A 123 -3.42 -15.66 7.55
N TRP A 124 -2.20 -15.90 7.09
CA TRP A 124 -1.45 -14.94 6.27
C TRP A 124 -1.50 -15.30 4.78
N TYR A 125 -1.36 -14.27 3.96
CA TYR A 125 -1.18 -14.35 2.51
C TYR A 125 -0.01 -13.44 2.13
N VAL A 126 0.92 -14.00 1.36
CA VAL A 126 1.93 -13.23 0.65
C VAL A 126 1.44 -13.12 -0.80
N ASP A 127 1.42 -11.89 -1.31
CA ASP A 127 0.98 -11.48 -2.65
C ASP A 127 -0.50 -11.73 -2.99
N GLY A 128 -0.98 -11.00 -4.01
CA GLY A 128 -2.42 -10.90 -4.31
C GLY A 128 -3.08 -12.20 -4.79
N CYS A 129 -2.34 -13.13 -5.38
CA CYS A 129 -2.89 -14.36 -5.97
C CYS A 129 -3.63 -15.23 -4.95
N SER A 130 -3.01 -15.50 -3.81
CA SER A 130 -3.60 -16.34 -2.75
C SER A 130 -4.70 -15.61 -1.97
N TYR A 131 -4.46 -14.33 -1.65
CA TYR A 131 -5.40 -13.44 -0.96
C TYR A 131 -6.72 -13.27 -1.73
N MET A 132 -6.67 -12.87 -3.00
CA MET A 132 -7.87 -12.61 -3.80
C MET A 132 -8.67 -13.90 -4.06
N TYR A 133 -8.00 -15.05 -4.17
CA TYR A 133 -8.68 -16.34 -4.21
C TYR A 133 -9.48 -16.58 -2.92
N ALA A 134 -8.88 -16.39 -1.75
CA ALA A 134 -9.56 -16.54 -0.46
C ALA A 134 -10.74 -15.55 -0.29
N VAL A 135 -10.57 -14.29 -0.70
CA VAL A 135 -11.66 -13.29 -0.73
C VAL A 135 -12.81 -13.78 -1.61
N SER A 136 -12.54 -14.25 -2.83
CA SER A 136 -13.61 -14.75 -3.73
C SER A 136 -14.37 -15.94 -3.13
N ILE A 137 -13.69 -16.86 -2.44
CA ILE A 137 -14.33 -17.97 -1.72
C ILE A 137 -15.29 -17.44 -0.64
N ALA A 138 -14.89 -16.40 0.10
CA ALA A 138 -15.76 -15.80 1.11
C ALA A 138 -16.97 -15.09 0.49
N LEU A 139 -16.80 -14.38 -0.64
CA LEU A 139 -17.91 -13.75 -1.38
C LEU A 139 -18.88 -14.78 -2.00
N GLU A 140 -18.39 -15.95 -2.44
CA GLU A 140 -19.23 -17.09 -2.84
C GLU A 140 -20.04 -17.64 -1.65
N ARG A 141 -19.39 -17.79 -0.48
CA ARG A 141 -19.98 -18.41 0.73
C ARG A 141 -20.89 -17.47 1.54
N ALA A 142 -20.85 -16.15 1.29
CA ALA A 142 -21.60 -15.11 2.03
C ALA A 142 -23.13 -15.28 1.99
N LYS A 143 -23.79 -15.03 3.14
CA LYS A 143 -25.23 -15.29 3.38
C LYS A 143 -26.02 -14.09 3.91
N GLU A 144 -25.40 -13.21 4.70
CA GLU A 144 -26.07 -12.12 5.41
C GLU A 144 -25.54 -10.74 4.99
N SER A 145 -24.23 -10.53 5.06
CA SER A 145 -23.64 -9.22 4.76
C SER A 145 -22.19 -9.28 4.27
N ILE A 146 -21.86 -8.38 3.34
CA ILE A 146 -20.48 -8.08 2.91
C ILE A 146 -20.24 -6.59 3.20
N TRP A 147 -19.26 -6.26 4.04
CA TRP A 147 -18.86 -4.86 4.26
C TRP A 147 -17.44 -4.65 3.74
N ILE A 148 -17.25 -3.67 2.84
CA ILE A 148 -15.96 -3.38 2.20
C ILE A 148 -15.53 -1.95 2.51
N LEU A 149 -14.27 -1.77 2.87
CA LEU A 149 -13.60 -0.49 3.03
C LEU A 149 -12.29 -0.58 2.25
N ASP A 150 -12.12 0.25 1.22
CA ASP A 150 -10.90 0.32 0.40
C ASP A 150 -10.51 1.78 0.13
N TRP A 151 -9.21 2.02 -0.09
CA TRP A 151 -8.75 3.27 -0.68
C TRP A 151 -9.12 3.34 -2.17
N TRP A 152 -9.02 2.21 -2.87
CA TRP A 152 -9.53 2.02 -4.23
C TRP A 152 -10.14 0.63 -4.40
N LEU A 153 -11.36 0.57 -4.92
CA LEU A 153 -12.05 -0.64 -5.31
C LEU A 153 -12.35 -0.57 -6.82
N SER A 154 -11.79 -1.49 -7.60
CA SER A 154 -12.07 -1.61 -9.05
C SER A 154 -13.17 -2.66 -9.27
N PRO A 155 -14.40 -2.30 -9.69
CA PRO A 155 -15.48 -3.26 -9.87
C PRO A 155 -15.14 -4.41 -10.84
N GLU A 156 -14.36 -4.13 -11.88
CA GLU A 156 -14.05 -5.08 -12.95
C GLU A 156 -12.75 -5.87 -12.69
N LEU A 157 -12.19 -5.81 -11.47
CA LEU A 157 -11.06 -6.66 -11.05
C LEU A 157 -11.46 -8.14 -11.02
N TYR A 158 -10.61 -9.02 -11.56
CA TYR A 158 -10.78 -10.48 -11.44
C TYR A 158 -10.00 -11.02 -10.23
N LEU A 159 -10.70 -11.73 -9.34
CA LEU A 159 -10.12 -12.32 -8.12
C LEU A 159 -9.44 -13.68 -8.36
N ARG A 160 -9.75 -14.37 -9.47
CA ARG A 160 -9.10 -15.61 -9.93
C ARG A 160 -8.65 -15.47 -11.39
N ARG A 161 -7.53 -16.08 -11.76
CA ARG A 161 -6.85 -15.91 -13.06
C ARG A 161 -6.52 -17.26 -13.72
N PRO A 162 -6.32 -17.31 -15.06
CA PRO A 162 -6.54 -16.24 -16.04
C PRO A 162 -8.04 -15.93 -16.21
N PRO A 163 -8.44 -14.70 -16.60
CA PRO A 163 -9.84 -14.28 -16.67
C PRO A 163 -10.71 -15.11 -17.60
N ALA A 164 -10.16 -15.65 -18.70
CA ALA A 164 -10.91 -16.48 -19.66
C ALA A 164 -11.53 -17.74 -19.03
N LYS A 165 -10.94 -18.26 -17.95
CA LYS A 165 -11.42 -19.43 -17.19
C LYS A 165 -12.26 -19.04 -15.95
N ASN A 166 -12.30 -17.75 -15.62
CA ASN A 166 -12.67 -17.23 -14.30
C ASN A 166 -13.63 -16.04 -14.35
N GLN A 167 -14.40 -15.89 -15.44
CA GLN A 167 -15.28 -14.74 -15.69
C GLN A 167 -16.30 -14.44 -14.58
N GLN A 168 -16.70 -15.45 -13.81
CA GLN A 168 -17.62 -15.32 -12.68
C GLN A 168 -16.98 -14.64 -11.45
N TYR A 169 -15.66 -14.68 -11.31
CA TYR A 169 -14.93 -14.17 -10.15
C TYR A 169 -14.46 -12.71 -10.32
N ARG A 170 -15.16 -11.94 -11.16
CA ARG A 170 -15.02 -10.48 -11.24
C ARG A 170 -15.74 -9.84 -10.06
N VAL A 171 -15.17 -8.80 -9.43
CA VAL A 171 -15.70 -8.23 -8.17
C VAL A 171 -17.16 -7.80 -8.30
N ASP A 172 -17.52 -7.09 -9.36
CA ASP A 172 -18.89 -6.65 -9.64
C ASP A 172 -19.88 -7.82 -9.77
N ARG A 173 -19.54 -8.85 -10.56
CA ARG A 173 -20.34 -10.08 -10.72
C ARG A 173 -20.47 -10.86 -9.42
N MET A 174 -19.41 -10.91 -8.61
CA MET A 174 -19.40 -11.54 -7.29
C MET A 174 -20.33 -10.84 -6.31
N LEU A 175 -20.28 -9.50 -6.25
CA LEU A 175 -21.12 -8.69 -5.39
C LEU A 175 -22.58 -8.68 -5.86
N GLN A 176 -22.85 -8.64 -7.16
CA GLN A 176 -24.19 -8.84 -7.72
C GLN A 176 -24.75 -10.22 -7.34
N ALA A 177 -24.00 -11.29 -7.58
CA ALA A 177 -24.42 -12.65 -7.26
C ALA A 177 -24.65 -12.87 -5.75
N ALA A 178 -23.95 -12.15 -4.87
CA ALA A 178 -24.25 -12.12 -3.44
C ALA A 178 -25.53 -11.31 -3.14
N ALA A 179 -25.65 -10.12 -3.72
CA ALA A 179 -26.79 -9.23 -3.54
C ALA A 179 -28.13 -9.88 -3.98
N GLU A 180 -28.10 -10.67 -5.06
CA GLU A 180 -29.23 -11.49 -5.55
C GLU A 180 -29.60 -12.66 -4.60
N ARG A 181 -28.63 -13.22 -3.84
CA ARG A 181 -28.92 -14.18 -2.76
C ARG A 181 -29.56 -13.54 -1.53
N GLY A 182 -29.71 -12.21 -1.51
CA GLY A 182 -30.27 -11.44 -0.40
C GLY A 182 -29.23 -10.75 0.49
N VAL A 183 -27.93 -11.00 0.27
CA VAL A 183 -26.82 -10.44 1.05
C VAL A 183 -26.84 -8.91 0.98
N LYS A 184 -26.64 -8.24 2.12
CA LYS A 184 -26.50 -6.77 2.18
C LYS A 184 -25.05 -6.35 1.99
N VAL A 185 -24.79 -5.54 0.97
CA VAL A 185 -23.42 -5.12 0.59
C VAL A 185 -23.25 -3.63 0.91
N ASN A 186 -22.41 -3.33 1.90
CA ASN A 186 -22.14 -1.97 2.37
C ASN A 186 -20.68 -1.61 2.06
N ILE A 187 -20.44 -0.58 1.26
CA ILE A 187 -19.10 -0.22 0.79
C ILE A 187 -18.77 1.22 1.18
N ILE A 188 -17.57 1.45 1.69
CA ILE A 188 -16.98 2.78 1.86
C ILE A 188 -15.72 2.84 0.99
N VAL A 189 -15.66 3.78 0.06
CA VAL A 189 -14.43 4.11 -0.67
C VAL A 189 -13.98 5.52 -0.34
N TYR A 190 -12.67 5.74 -0.35
CA TYR A 190 -12.12 7.09 -0.39
C TYR A 190 -12.70 7.86 -1.58
N LYS A 191 -13.06 9.14 -1.36
CA LYS A 191 -13.39 10.07 -2.45
C LYS A 191 -12.15 10.88 -2.78
N GLU A 192 -11.71 10.84 -4.03
CA GLU A 192 -10.60 11.63 -4.51
C GLU A 192 -10.94 13.14 -4.70
N VAL A 193 -9.95 14.00 -4.49
CA VAL A 193 -9.93 15.38 -4.98
C VAL A 193 -10.02 15.35 -6.51
N THR A 194 -10.60 16.37 -7.17
CA THR A 194 -10.60 16.49 -8.65
C THR A 194 -9.57 17.52 -9.12
N GLN A 195 -8.89 17.34 -10.27
CA GLN A 195 -7.93 18.36 -10.76
C GLN A 195 -8.62 19.69 -11.04
N ALA A 196 -9.94 19.71 -11.27
CA ALA A 196 -10.68 20.96 -11.41
C ALA A 196 -10.65 21.81 -10.12
N LEU A 197 -10.61 21.20 -8.93
CA LEU A 197 -10.32 21.91 -7.68
C LEU A 197 -8.84 22.32 -7.64
N THR A 198 -7.92 21.38 -7.85
CA THR A 198 -6.47 21.62 -7.76
C THR A 198 -5.99 22.74 -8.70
N ARG A 199 -6.35 22.72 -9.98
CA ARG A 199 -6.01 23.77 -10.96
C ARG A 199 -6.71 25.10 -10.69
N LYS A 200 -7.96 25.12 -10.20
CA LYS A 200 -8.66 26.39 -9.88
C LYS A 200 -8.07 27.07 -8.64
N LEU A 201 -7.58 26.29 -7.67
CA LEU A 201 -6.89 26.80 -6.49
C LEU A 201 -5.45 27.25 -6.81
N LEU A 202 -4.74 26.54 -7.68
CA LEU A 202 -3.34 26.84 -8.03
C LEU A 202 -3.14 27.84 -9.19
N THR A 203 -4.20 28.34 -9.84
CA THR A 203 -4.07 29.34 -10.92
C THR A 203 -4.35 30.77 -10.45
N PRO A 204 -3.72 31.80 -11.06
CA PRO A 204 -3.97 33.22 -10.75
C PRO A 204 -5.41 33.73 -11.03
N LEU A 205 -6.32 32.86 -11.44
CA LEU A 205 -7.72 33.17 -11.75
C LEU A 205 -8.64 33.11 -10.52
N LEU A 206 -8.17 32.53 -9.40
CA LEU A 206 -8.91 32.42 -8.15
C LEU A 206 -9.60 33.73 -7.69
N PRO A 207 -8.96 34.93 -7.76
CA PRO A 207 -9.61 36.17 -7.36
C PRO A 207 -10.82 36.52 -8.24
N ASN A 208 -10.74 36.30 -9.55
CA ASN A 208 -11.81 36.65 -10.48
C ASN A 208 -13.03 35.74 -10.34
N TYR A 209 -12.81 34.47 -9.97
CA TYR A 209 -13.89 33.51 -9.69
C TYR A 209 -14.55 33.78 -8.32
N LEU A 210 -13.76 34.08 -7.29
CA LEU A 210 -14.31 34.51 -5.99
C LEU A 210 -15.09 35.83 -6.11
N HIS A 211 -14.65 36.77 -6.94
CA HIS A 211 -15.38 38.01 -7.19
C HIS A 211 -16.70 37.81 -7.97
N SER A 212 -16.82 36.80 -8.84
CA SER A 212 -18.08 36.53 -9.57
C SER A 212 -19.12 35.76 -8.75
N LEU A 213 -18.70 35.09 -7.67
CA LEU A 213 -19.57 34.36 -6.74
C LEU A 213 -20.20 35.25 -5.63
N LEU A 214 -19.94 36.55 -5.61
CA LEU A 214 -20.31 37.45 -4.50
C LEU A 214 -21.35 38.53 -4.89
N PRO A 215 -22.63 38.35 -4.55
CA PRO A 215 -23.59 39.46 -4.50
C PRO A 215 -23.32 40.32 -3.27
N ILE A 216 -23.02 41.61 -3.46
CA ILE A 216 -22.86 42.57 -2.36
C ILE A 216 -24.25 43.01 -1.85
N SER A 217 -24.89 42.16 -1.04
CA SER A 217 -26.17 42.45 -0.37
C SER A 217 -26.35 41.61 0.90
N THR A 218 -26.97 42.18 1.93
CA THR A 218 -27.18 41.56 3.26
C THR A 218 -28.65 41.23 3.55
N ASP A 219 -29.46 40.99 2.50
CA ASP A 219 -30.89 40.66 2.65
C ASP A 219 -31.19 39.15 2.79
N MET A 220 -32.31 38.86 3.45
CA MET A 220 -32.83 37.53 3.72
C MET A 220 -33.28 36.79 2.45
N PHE A 221 -33.81 37.50 1.45
CA PHE A 221 -34.19 36.91 0.16
C PHE A 221 -32.96 36.44 -0.63
N THR A 222 -31.86 37.19 -0.54
CA THR A 222 -30.57 36.79 -1.12
C THR A 222 -30.06 35.49 -0.50
N LYS A 223 -30.13 35.33 0.84
CA LYS A 223 -29.71 34.06 1.49
C LYS A 223 -30.50 32.83 1.01
N ALA A 224 -31.80 32.98 0.74
CA ALA A 224 -32.59 31.88 0.17
C ALA A 224 -32.14 31.54 -1.26
N LEU A 225 -31.89 32.55 -2.10
CA LEU A 225 -31.36 32.38 -3.44
C LEU A 225 -29.91 31.83 -3.47
N THR A 226 -29.06 32.19 -2.51
CA THR A 226 -27.72 31.59 -2.37
C THR A 226 -27.82 30.12 -2.01
N ARG A 227 -28.78 29.72 -1.15
CA ARG A 227 -28.99 28.32 -0.78
C ARG A 227 -29.50 27.48 -1.96
N ILE A 228 -30.52 27.97 -2.66
CA ILE A 228 -31.04 27.34 -3.90
C ILE A 228 -29.97 27.31 -4.98
N GLY A 229 -29.20 28.39 -5.14
CA GLY A 229 -28.08 28.47 -6.08
C GLY A 229 -26.96 27.47 -5.76
N LEU A 230 -26.64 27.29 -4.48
CA LEU A 230 -25.70 26.25 -4.03
C LEU A 230 -26.27 24.85 -4.27
N ASP A 231 -27.53 24.56 -3.92
CA ASP A 231 -28.15 23.24 -4.18
C ASP A 231 -28.19 22.91 -5.68
N VAL A 232 -28.43 23.91 -6.53
CA VAL A 232 -28.34 23.79 -8.00
C VAL A 232 -26.89 23.62 -8.45
N ILE A 233 -25.92 24.32 -7.86
CA ILE A 233 -24.49 24.15 -8.16
C ILE A 233 -24.03 22.73 -7.77
N PHE A 234 -24.35 22.25 -6.57
CA PHE A 234 -24.01 20.89 -6.11
C PHE A 234 -24.63 19.82 -7.01
N LYS A 235 -25.90 19.95 -7.42
CA LYS A 235 -26.50 19.06 -8.42
C LYS A 235 -25.79 19.17 -9.77
N SER A 236 -25.53 20.38 -10.25
CA SER A 236 -24.82 20.58 -11.51
C SER A 236 -23.36 20.08 -11.46
N LEU A 237 -22.76 19.94 -10.28
CA LEU A 237 -21.45 19.30 -10.09
C LEU A 237 -21.56 17.77 -10.05
N GLU A 238 -22.55 17.18 -9.35
CA GLU A 238 -22.85 15.74 -9.44
C GLU A 238 -23.29 15.33 -10.87
N GLU A 239 -23.77 16.27 -11.70
CA GLU A 239 -24.07 16.10 -13.13
C GLU A 239 -22.86 16.43 -14.04
N TRP A 240 -22.05 17.47 -13.77
CA TRP A 240 -20.83 17.79 -14.53
C TRP A 240 -19.73 16.72 -14.38
N GLU A 241 -19.57 16.14 -13.18
CA GLU A 241 -18.70 14.97 -12.94
C GLU A 241 -19.07 13.78 -13.86
N LYS A 242 -20.27 13.76 -14.44
CA LYS A 242 -20.75 12.72 -15.35
C LYS A 242 -20.68 13.10 -16.83
N THR A 243 -20.29 14.35 -17.18
CA THR A 243 -20.42 14.85 -18.56
C THR A 243 -19.23 15.64 -19.12
N ASP A 244 -18.26 16.10 -18.31
CA ASP A 244 -17.11 16.89 -18.80
C ASP A 244 -15.75 16.17 -18.60
N PRO A 245 -15.07 15.70 -19.68
CA PRO A 245 -13.77 15.04 -19.58
C PRO A 245 -12.61 15.98 -19.20
N LEU A 246 -12.84 17.29 -19.00
CA LEU A 246 -11.83 18.21 -18.47
C LEU A 246 -11.61 18.09 -16.95
N ILE A 247 -12.37 17.22 -16.27
CA ILE A 247 -12.29 16.97 -14.82
C ILE A 247 -11.69 15.58 -14.54
N ALA A 248 -10.45 15.33 -15.01
CA ALA A 248 -9.66 14.24 -14.46
C ALA A 248 -9.36 14.49 -12.97
N PRO A 249 -9.37 13.48 -12.09
CA PRO A 249 -8.76 13.59 -10.76
C PRO A 249 -7.22 13.55 -10.82
N PRO A 250 -6.50 14.03 -9.78
CA PRO A 250 -5.03 13.96 -9.72
C PRO A 250 -4.55 12.59 -9.23
N ILE A 251 -5.49 11.73 -8.82
CA ILE A 251 -5.33 10.32 -8.48
C ILE A 251 -6.37 9.58 -9.32
N THR A 252 -5.94 8.62 -10.12
CA THR A 252 -6.68 8.08 -11.28
C THR A 252 -7.74 7.02 -10.92
N VAL A 253 -8.05 6.91 -9.64
CA VAL A 253 -8.90 5.92 -8.94
C VAL A 253 -10.39 5.92 -9.35
N SER A 254 -10.97 7.10 -9.63
CA SER A 254 -12.39 7.27 -10.02
C SER A 254 -13.41 6.58 -9.08
N SER A 255 -13.47 6.99 -7.81
CA SER A 255 -14.49 6.48 -6.87
C SER A 255 -15.93 6.70 -7.36
N SER A 256 -16.13 7.67 -8.26
CA SER A 256 -17.42 7.94 -8.91
C SER A 256 -17.87 6.78 -9.80
N HIS A 257 -16.96 6.15 -10.55
CA HIS A 257 -17.25 4.94 -11.34
C HIS A 257 -17.67 3.79 -10.41
N THR A 258 -16.82 3.46 -9.45
CA THR A 258 -17.04 2.41 -8.45
C THR A 258 -18.41 2.53 -7.77
N LYS A 259 -18.80 3.74 -7.36
CA LYS A 259 -20.12 3.98 -6.75
C LYS A 259 -21.27 3.67 -7.70
N HIS A 260 -21.30 4.29 -8.88
CA HIS A 260 -22.47 4.19 -9.76
C HIS A 260 -22.60 2.79 -10.36
N HIS A 261 -21.50 2.21 -10.85
CA HIS A 261 -21.49 0.85 -11.42
C HIS A 261 -22.00 -0.17 -10.40
N LEU A 262 -21.50 -0.17 -9.16
CA LEU A 262 -21.91 -1.15 -8.15
C LEU A 262 -23.33 -0.91 -7.60
N GLU A 263 -23.79 0.34 -7.49
CA GLU A 263 -25.16 0.60 -7.03
C GLU A 263 -26.23 0.29 -8.09
N ASP A 264 -25.92 0.42 -9.37
CA ASP A 264 -26.86 0.13 -10.46
C ASP A 264 -27.09 -1.39 -10.65
N LEU A 265 -26.17 -2.25 -10.21
CA LEU A 265 -26.32 -3.72 -10.27
C LEU A 265 -27.47 -4.26 -9.42
N HIS A 266 -27.61 -3.82 -8.16
CA HIS A 266 -28.63 -4.35 -7.26
C HIS A 266 -28.97 -3.41 -6.08
N PRO A 267 -30.24 -3.26 -5.66
CA PRO A 267 -30.65 -2.39 -4.54
C PRO A 267 -30.12 -2.82 -3.16
N ASN A 268 -29.57 -4.04 -3.01
CA ASN A 268 -28.89 -4.46 -1.76
C ASN A 268 -27.43 -3.96 -1.65
N ILE A 269 -26.90 -3.30 -2.68
CA ILE A 269 -25.55 -2.73 -2.70
C ILE A 269 -25.64 -1.23 -2.41
N GLY A 270 -24.88 -0.72 -1.44
CA GLY A 270 -24.80 0.71 -1.13
C GLY A 270 -23.35 1.17 -0.96
N VAL A 271 -22.97 2.25 -1.64
CA VAL A 271 -21.58 2.73 -1.70
C VAL A 271 -21.48 4.18 -1.21
N PHE A 272 -20.76 4.41 -0.13
CA PHE A 272 -20.36 5.73 0.37
C PHE A 272 -19.03 6.17 -0.23
N ARG A 273 -18.93 7.48 -0.55
CA ARG A 273 -17.68 8.18 -0.86
C ARG A 273 -17.43 9.28 0.18
N HIS A 274 -16.26 9.33 0.79
CA HIS A 274 -15.87 10.31 1.84
C HIS A 274 -14.34 10.52 1.82
N PRO A 275 -13.78 11.70 2.18
CA PRO A 275 -14.46 12.95 2.59
C PRO A 275 -15.06 13.75 1.42
N ASP A 276 -15.80 14.83 1.70
CA ASP A 276 -16.14 15.83 0.67
C ASP A 276 -15.23 17.06 0.81
N HIS A 277 -14.29 17.21 -0.12
CA HIS A 277 -13.31 18.31 -0.15
C HIS A 277 -13.87 19.70 -0.51
N LEU A 278 -15.12 20.00 -0.18
CA LEU A 278 -15.73 21.30 -0.41
C LEU A 278 -15.87 22.03 0.94
N PRO A 279 -15.18 23.18 1.15
CA PRO A 279 -15.21 23.87 2.42
C PRO A 279 -16.63 24.35 2.76
N ASP A 280 -17.04 24.18 4.02
CA ASP A 280 -18.34 24.64 4.50
C ASP A 280 -18.52 26.14 4.24
N ALA A 281 -19.69 26.52 3.74
CA ALA A 281 -20.06 27.89 3.43
C ALA A 281 -19.98 28.80 4.68
N ALA A 282 -20.10 28.26 5.89
CA ALA A 282 -19.88 29.00 7.14
C ALA A 282 -18.39 29.32 7.39
N VAL A 283 -17.49 28.38 7.08
CA VAL A 283 -16.03 28.55 7.22
C VAL A 283 -15.51 29.56 6.20
N LEU A 284 -15.91 29.41 4.93
CA LEU A 284 -15.57 30.35 3.85
C LEU A 284 -16.00 31.80 4.16
N GLN A 285 -17.13 32.02 4.84
CA GLN A 285 -17.65 33.36 5.10
C GLN A 285 -17.01 34.07 6.30
N SER A 286 -16.42 33.35 7.26
CA SER A 286 -16.05 33.89 8.57
C SER A 286 -14.57 34.23 8.72
N SER A 287 -13.67 33.28 8.44
CA SER A 287 -12.21 33.46 8.58
C SER A 287 -11.58 34.07 7.33
N PHE A 288 -11.86 33.49 6.16
CA PHE A 288 -11.21 33.82 4.89
C PHE A 288 -11.46 35.28 4.45
N PHE A 289 -12.69 35.79 4.56
CA PHE A 289 -13.02 37.19 4.24
C PHE A 289 -12.52 38.23 5.25
N ALA A 290 -12.21 37.83 6.48
CA ALA A 290 -11.58 38.73 7.44
C ALA A 290 -10.13 39.02 7.03
N SER A 291 -9.37 37.97 6.69
CA SER A 291 -7.97 38.07 6.27
C SER A 291 -7.78 38.69 4.88
N MET A 292 -8.65 38.35 3.90
CA MET A 292 -8.52 38.86 2.52
C MET A 292 -8.67 40.38 2.37
N LYS A 293 -9.27 41.08 3.35
CA LYS A 293 -9.65 42.50 3.20
C LYS A 293 -8.49 43.47 2.99
N ASN A 294 -7.25 43.06 3.29
CA ASN A 294 -6.06 43.92 3.31
C ASN A 294 -4.87 43.41 2.46
N MET A 295 -5.01 42.32 1.69
CA MET A 295 -3.86 41.69 1.01
C MET A 295 -3.98 41.57 -0.51
N SER A 296 -2.83 41.69 -1.17
CA SER A 296 -2.61 41.34 -2.59
C SER A 296 -2.10 39.90 -2.67
N PHE A 297 -2.59 39.12 -3.63
CA PHE A 297 -2.18 37.73 -3.82
C PHE A 297 -1.14 37.59 -4.94
N THR A 298 0.12 37.55 -4.53
CA THR A 298 1.28 37.17 -5.37
C THR A 298 2.03 36.01 -4.71
N PRO A 299 2.85 35.22 -5.44
CA PRO A 299 3.66 34.17 -4.83
C PRO A 299 4.56 34.69 -3.68
N ALA A 300 5.14 35.89 -3.87
CA ALA A 300 5.99 36.54 -2.87
C ALA A 300 5.24 37.03 -1.61
N SER A 301 3.92 37.14 -1.65
CA SER A 301 3.09 37.55 -0.49
C SER A 301 2.36 36.37 0.16
N LEU A 302 2.10 35.28 -0.59
CA LEU A 302 1.73 33.99 -0.01
C LEU A 302 2.85 33.47 0.91
N ALA A 303 4.10 33.58 0.47
CA ALA A 303 5.30 33.27 1.28
C ALA A 303 5.55 34.23 2.47
N GLN A 304 4.69 35.24 2.69
CA GLN A 304 4.76 36.18 3.83
C GLN A 304 3.55 36.08 4.77
N LEU A 305 2.62 35.17 4.52
CA LEU A 305 1.49 34.92 5.42
C LEU A 305 1.96 34.16 6.69
N PRO A 306 1.40 34.47 7.87
CA PRO A 306 1.54 33.61 9.04
C PRO A 306 0.98 32.22 8.75
N GLY A 307 1.64 31.17 9.25
CA GLY A 307 1.30 29.77 8.96
C GLY A 307 -0.17 29.42 9.21
N ASP A 308 -0.79 29.95 10.28
CA ASP A 308 -2.19 29.68 10.60
C ASP A 308 -3.19 30.32 9.60
N GLY A 309 -2.79 31.43 8.95
CA GLY A 309 -3.53 32.03 7.84
C GLY A 309 -3.47 31.20 6.55
N LEU A 310 -2.42 30.39 6.39
CA LEU A 310 -2.26 29.44 5.28
C LEU A 310 -2.95 28.10 5.59
N LYS A 311 -2.90 27.62 6.85
CA LYS A 311 -3.70 26.46 7.31
C LYS A 311 -5.19 26.64 7.02
N ALA A 312 -5.73 27.86 7.19
CA ALA A 312 -7.11 28.20 6.85
C ALA A 312 -7.44 28.16 5.35
N ILE A 313 -6.43 28.10 4.47
CA ILE A 313 -6.57 27.99 3.00
C ILE A 313 -6.36 26.54 2.54
N TYR A 314 -5.43 25.80 3.15
CA TYR A 314 -5.07 24.43 2.77
C TYR A 314 -5.75 23.32 3.60
N GLY A 315 -6.52 23.66 4.64
CA GLY A 315 -7.52 22.77 5.27
C GLY A 315 -7.43 22.61 6.79
N ALA A 316 -6.27 22.89 7.39
CA ALA A 316 -5.97 22.64 8.80
C ALA A 316 -6.57 23.66 9.79
N HIS A 317 -7.80 24.14 9.55
CA HIS A 317 -8.62 24.87 10.53
C HIS A 317 -9.99 24.20 10.67
N GLU A 318 -10.31 23.78 11.90
CA GLU A 318 -11.60 23.23 12.38
C GLU A 318 -12.22 22.00 11.66
N GLY A 319 -11.62 21.49 10.57
CA GLY A 319 -11.91 20.15 10.03
C GLY A 319 -12.02 20.01 8.50
N THR A 320 -11.57 20.98 7.70
CA THR A 320 -11.73 20.93 6.23
C THR A 320 -10.63 20.08 5.56
N VAL A 321 -10.86 18.78 5.40
CA VAL A 321 -9.84 17.86 4.85
C VAL A 321 -9.71 17.97 3.33
N MET A 322 -8.62 18.59 2.88
CA MET A 322 -8.26 18.75 1.46
C MET A 322 -7.32 17.66 0.92
N TYR A 323 -6.57 16.95 1.77
CA TYR A 323 -5.44 16.09 1.35
C TYR A 323 -5.29 14.75 2.10
N TRP A 324 -6.17 14.43 3.06
CA TRP A 324 -6.14 13.16 3.79
C TRP A 324 -7.17 12.16 3.25
N ALA A 325 -6.85 10.87 3.36
CA ALA A 325 -7.58 9.77 2.76
C ALA A 325 -8.06 8.73 3.79
N HIS A 326 -9.01 7.90 3.37
CA HIS A 326 -9.27 6.61 3.99
C HIS A 326 -8.36 5.59 3.32
N HIS A 327 -7.32 5.15 4.01
CA HIS A 327 -6.26 4.34 3.41
C HIS A 327 -6.29 2.87 3.86
N GLU A 328 -7.09 2.53 4.87
CA GLU A 328 -7.30 1.13 5.26
C GLU A 328 -8.00 0.27 4.21
N LYS A 329 -7.68 -1.02 4.22
CA LYS A 329 -8.27 -2.07 3.38
C LYS A 329 -8.88 -3.14 4.28
N LEU A 330 -10.19 -3.37 4.16
CA LEU A 330 -10.97 -4.26 5.04
C LEU A 330 -12.18 -4.85 4.29
N CYS A 331 -12.28 -6.17 4.22
CA CYS A 331 -13.47 -6.88 3.76
C CYS A 331 -14.00 -7.80 4.86
N LEU A 332 -15.24 -7.57 5.31
CA LEU A 332 -15.94 -8.34 6.35
C LEU A 332 -17.06 -9.16 5.71
N VAL A 333 -17.11 -10.46 5.99
CA VAL A 333 -18.16 -11.37 5.52
C VAL A 333 -18.92 -11.97 6.70
N ASP A 334 -20.25 -11.82 6.66
CA ASP A 334 -21.24 -12.28 7.64
C ASP A 334 -20.91 -11.92 9.11
N GLY A 335 -20.09 -10.89 9.31
CA GLY A 335 -19.61 -10.47 10.62
C GLY A 335 -18.75 -11.51 11.36
N HIS A 336 -18.23 -12.53 10.68
CA HIS A 336 -17.53 -13.67 11.27
C HIS A 336 -16.16 -13.96 10.63
N ILE A 337 -15.96 -13.52 9.39
CA ILE A 337 -14.67 -13.55 8.68
C ILE A 337 -14.27 -12.12 8.34
N ALA A 338 -13.00 -11.77 8.54
CA ALA A 338 -12.42 -10.51 8.09
C ALA A 338 -11.19 -10.74 7.22
N PHE A 339 -10.97 -9.86 6.25
CA PHE A 339 -9.75 -9.73 5.47
C PHE A 339 -9.19 -8.32 5.62
N MET A 340 -7.88 -8.16 5.86
CA MET A 340 -7.22 -6.86 6.00
C MET A 340 -5.72 -6.94 5.70
N GLY A 341 -5.09 -5.82 5.34
CA GLY A 341 -3.65 -5.75 5.03
C GLY A 341 -3.31 -4.54 4.17
N GLY A 342 -2.26 -4.65 3.34
CA GLY A 342 -1.93 -3.65 2.32
C GLY A 342 -2.74 -3.77 1.02
N LEU A 343 -3.33 -4.93 0.74
CA LEU A 343 -4.01 -5.23 -0.53
C LEU A 343 -5.43 -4.64 -0.64
N ASP A 344 -5.54 -3.56 -1.41
CA ASP A 344 -6.82 -3.05 -1.95
C ASP A 344 -7.44 -4.03 -2.97
N LEU A 345 -8.77 -4.04 -3.10
CA LEU A 345 -9.47 -4.75 -4.18
C LEU A 345 -9.52 -3.94 -5.49
N CYS A 346 -8.35 -3.53 -6.01
CA CYS A 346 -8.23 -2.79 -7.28
C CYS A 346 -7.06 -3.24 -8.17
N TYR A 347 -6.91 -2.55 -9.31
CA TYR A 347 -5.95 -2.92 -10.35
C TYR A 347 -4.49 -2.89 -9.89
N GLY A 348 -3.68 -3.79 -10.46
CA GLY A 348 -2.24 -3.94 -10.23
C GLY A 348 -1.85 -4.68 -8.95
N ARG A 349 -2.80 -4.93 -8.02
CA ARG A 349 -2.56 -5.61 -6.72
C ARG A 349 -2.51 -7.14 -6.81
N TRP A 350 -3.06 -7.73 -7.86
CA TRP A 350 -2.95 -9.18 -8.06
C TRP A 350 -1.52 -9.50 -8.53
N ASP A 351 -0.81 -10.41 -7.86
CA ASP A 351 0.50 -10.90 -8.31
C ASP A 351 0.80 -12.28 -7.69
N THR A 352 1.79 -12.98 -8.22
CA THR A 352 2.26 -14.31 -7.77
C THR A 352 3.65 -14.24 -7.17
N ASN A 353 4.06 -15.26 -6.41
CA ASN A 353 5.38 -15.26 -5.74
C ASN A 353 6.59 -15.14 -6.70
N GLN A 354 6.43 -15.42 -8.00
CA GLN A 354 7.45 -15.24 -9.05
C GLN A 354 7.40 -13.87 -9.75
N HIS A 355 6.42 -13.01 -9.46
CA HIS A 355 6.31 -11.63 -9.95
C HIS A 355 6.58 -11.45 -11.45
N ALA A 356 5.79 -12.14 -12.29
CA ALA A 356 5.88 -12.02 -13.74
C ALA A 356 5.58 -10.59 -14.21
N ILE A 357 6.43 -10.06 -15.10
CA ILE A 357 6.30 -8.70 -15.62
C ILE A 357 6.08 -8.63 -17.15
N ALA A 358 6.15 -9.76 -17.85
CA ALA A 358 5.61 -9.95 -19.20
C ALA A 358 4.22 -10.64 -19.15
N ASP A 359 3.29 -10.17 -19.98
CA ASP A 359 1.91 -10.71 -20.13
C ASP A 359 1.50 -10.72 -21.62
N ALA A 360 2.44 -11.10 -22.49
CA ALA A 360 2.28 -11.17 -23.94
C ALA A 360 2.16 -12.63 -24.39
N HIS A 361 1.00 -12.99 -24.92
CA HIS A 361 0.62 -14.39 -25.23
C HIS A 361 0.27 -14.56 -26.71
N PRO A 362 1.27 -14.51 -27.63
CA PRO A 362 1.01 -14.47 -29.07
C PRO A 362 0.35 -15.74 -29.61
N GLY A 363 0.58 -16.90 -28.98
CA GLY A 363 -0.01 -18.18 -29.38
C GLY A 363 -1.45 -18.41 -28.91
N ASN A 364 -1.90 -17.71 -27.86
CA ASN A 364 -3.24 -17.86 -27.27
C ASN A 364 -3.59 -16.68 -26.35
N ILE A 365 -4.56 -15.86 -26.72
CA ILE A 365 -4.97 -14.65 -25.96
C ILE A 365 -5.69 -14.97 -24.64
N ASP A 366 -6.32 -16.15 -24.52
CA ASP A 366 -7.05 -16.61 -23.32
C ASP A 366 -6.14 -16.82 -22.09
N ARG A 367 -4.83 -16.64 -22.27
CA ARG A 367 -3.78 -16.75 -21.24
C ARG A 367 -3.45 -15.44 -20.54
N ILE A 368 -3.85 -14.29 -21.11
CA ILE A 368 -3.63 -12.96 -20.53
C ILE A 368 -3.99 -13.01 -19.04
N VAL A 369 -3.01 -12.80 -18.18
CA VAL A 369 -3.21 -12.81 -16.73
C VAL A 369 -3.77 -11.46 -16.30
N PHE A 370 -3.32 -10.37 -16.91
CA PHE A 370 -3.63 -8.98 -16.56
C PHE A 370 -4.42 -8.29 -17.69
N PRO A 371 -5.77 -8.31 -17.67
CA PRO A 371 -6.60 -7.72 -18.73
C PRO A 371 -6.76 -6.19 -18.56
N GLY A 372 -6.91 -5.44 -19.66
CA GLY A 372 -7.10 -3.99 -19.61
C GLY A 372 -6.13 -3.24 -18.69
N GLN A 373 -6.64 -2.32 -17.86
CA GLN A 373 -5.88 -1.51 -16.87
C GLN A 373 -5.05 -2.33 -15.88
N ASP A 374 -5.35 -3.61 -15.66
CA ASP A 374 -4.64 -4.42 -14.66
C ASP A 374 -3.18 -4.72 -15.07
N PHE A 375 -2.88 -4.60 -16.37
CA PHE A 375 -1.52 -4.54 -16.87
C PHE A 375 -0.97 -3.11 -16.77
N ASN A 376 -0.47 -2.71 -15.60
CA ASN A 376 0.04 -1.36 -15.36
C ASN A 376 1.52 -1.31 -14.97
N ASN A 377 2.20 -0.20 -15.31
CA ASN A 377 3.50 0.18 -14.78
C ASN A 377 3.49 1.67 -14.42
N ALA A 378 3.19 1.96 -13.15
CA ALA A 378 3.10 3.31 -12.61
C ALA A 378 4.39 4.13 -12.71
N ARG A 379 5.57 3.51 -12.97
CA ARG A 379 6.82 4.23 -13.24
C ARG A 379 6.91 4.73 -14.68
N MET A 380 6.24 4.07 -15.63
CA MET A 380 6.15 4.47 -17.03
C MET A 380 4.93 5.34 -17.32
N MET A 381 3.77 4.98 -16.77
CA MET A 381 2.50 5.70 -16.94
C MET A 381 1.56 5.36 -15.78
N ASP A 382 0.95 6.36 -15.15
CA ASP A 382 -0.15 6.12 -14.19
C ASP A 382 -1.43 5.67 -14.94
N PHE A 383 -2.37 5.04 -14.24
CA PHE A 383 -3.63 4.56 -14.82
C PHE A 383 -4.40 5.68 -15.53
N GLN A 384 -5.15 5.37 -16.58
CA GLN A 384 -5.92 6.39 -17.34
C GLN A 384 -7.26 5.82 -17.78
N ASP A 385 -8.33 6.61 -17.68
CA ASP A 385 -9.65 6.23 -18.19
C ASP A 385 -10.19 4.92 -17.54
N VAL A 386 -10.00 4.76 -16.23
CA VAL A 386 -10.28 3.50 -15.50
C VAL A 386 -11.74 3.05 -15.53
N SER A 387 -12.68 3.95 -15.85
CA SER A 387 -14.10 3.62 -16.10
C SER A 387 -14.33 2.86 -17.40
N ASN A 388 -13.41 2.96 -18.36
CA ASN A 388 -13.39 2.19 -19.60
C ASN A 388 -12.13 1.31 -19.56
N TRP A 389 -12.14 0.34 -18.64
CA TRP A 389 -10.98 -0.42 -18.19
C TRP A 389 -10.27 -1.20 -19.31
N GLU A 390 -10.95 -1.47 -20.43
CA GLU A 390 -10.38 -2.10 -21.63
C GLU A 390 -9.43 -1.18 -22.41
N ASN A 391 -9.57 0.15 -22.27
CA ASN A 391 -8.81 1.15 -23.04
C ASN A 391 -7.42 1.48 -22.44
N ASN A 392 -6.69 0.49 -21.92
CA ASN A 392 -5.31 0.68 -21.46
C ASN A 392 -4.41 1.23 -22.59
N LYS A 393 -3.42 2.06 -22.21
CA LYS A 393 -2.45 2.69 -23.13
C LYS A 393 -1.05 2.05 -23.08
N LEU A 394 -0.77 1.19 -22.09
CA LEU A 394 0.51 0.50 -21.96
C LEU A 394 0.60 -0.71 -22.91
N ASP A 395 1.59 -0.73 -23.79
CA ASP A 395 1.77 -1.79 -24.77
C ASP A 395 2.55 -2.98 -24.18
N ARG A 396 1.80 -4.03 -23.79
CA ARG A 396 2.32 -5.32 -23.29
C ARG A 396 3.32 -6.02 -24.22
N THR A 397 3.41 -5.65 -25.49
CA THR A 397 4.41 -6.20 -26.43
C THR A 397 5.74 -5.45 -26.40
N GLN A 398 5.79 -4.26 -25.77
CA GLN A 398 6.93 -3.33 -25.80
C GLN A 398 7.30 -2.77 -24.42
N SER A 399 6.65 -3.22 -23.34
CA SER A 399 6.83 -2.69 -21.98
C SER A 399 6.42 -3.74 -20.95
N SER A 400 7.09 -3.74 -19.80
CA SER A 400 6.75 -4.55 -18.64
C SER A 400 5.64 -3.92 -17.80
N ARG A 401 4.87 -4.73 -17.06
CA ARG A 401 4.14 -4.27 -15.87
C ARG A 401 5.11 -4.07 -14.70
N MET A 402 4.70 -3.29 -13.69
CA MET A 402 5.46 -3.16 -12.45
C MET A 402 5.02 -4.25 -11.46
N GLY A 403 5.97 -4.99 -10.87
CA GLY A 403 5.66 -6.07 -9.93
C GLY A 403 5.03 -5.53 -8.63
N TRP A 404 4.25 -6.35 -7.91
CA TRP A 404 3.60 -5.96 -6.64
C TRP A 404 3.85 -6.98 -5.53
N SER A 405 4.63 -6.61 -4.49
CA SER A 405 4.85 -7.41 -3.27
C SER A 405 4.02 -6.83 -2.13
N ASP A 406 3.15 -7.64 -1.54
CA ASP A 406 2.23 -7.19 -0.49
C ASP A 406 1.90 -8.32 0.50
N VAL A 407 1.37 -7.97 1.68
CA VAL A 407 0.97 -8.92 2.72
C VAL A 407 -0.41 -8.55 3.27
N ALA A 408 -1.26 -9.57 3.34
CA ALA A 408 -2.62 -9.46 3.87
C ALA A 408 -2.99 -10.69 4.69
N LEU A 409 -4.11 -10.58 5.40
CA LEU A 409 -4.55 -11.52 6.42
C LEU A 409 -6.02 -11.90 6.24
N CYS A 410 -6.38 -13.10 6.72
CA CYS A 410 -7.76 -13.49 6.99
C CYS A 410 -7.90 -13.89 8.47
N LEU A 411 -8.98 -13.47 9.11
CA LEU A 411 -9.18 -13.51 10.56
C LEU A 411 -10.56 -14.10 10.89
N SER A 412 -10.63 -14.92 11.94
CA SER A 412 -11.87 -15.40 12.56
C SER A 412 -11.84 -15.23 14.08
N GLY A 413 -13.01 -15.23 14.72
CA GLY A 413 -13.13 -15.13 16.17
C GLY A 413 -13.29 -13.69 16.70
N PRO A 414 -13.07 -13.46 18.01
CA PRO A 414 -13.45 -12.22 18.70
C PRO A 414 -12.91 -10.92 18.08
N VAL A 415 -11.71 -10.93 17.49
CA VAL A 415 -11.10 -9.75 16.84
C VAL A 415 -11.94 -9.18 15.68
N VAL A 416 -12.75 -10.01 15.02
CA VAL A 416 -13.66 -9.57 13.94
C VAL A 416 -14.69 -8.57 14.48
N GLN A 417 -15.07 -8.65 15.75
CA GLN A 417 -16.02 -7.70 16.36
C GLN A 417 -15.42 -6.29 16.53
N ASP A 418 -14.10 -6.15 16.67
CA ASP A 418 -13.45 -4.84 16.72
C ASP A 418 -13.36 -4.20 15.32
N LEU A 419 -13.10 -5.00 14.29
CA LEU A 419 -13.16 -4.56 12.89
C LEU A 419 -14.60 -4.15 12.47
N ARG A 420 -15.62 -4.91 12.91
CA ARG A 420 -17.03 -4.50 12.76
C ARG A 420 -17.33 -3.20 13.49
N THR A 421 -16.79 -3.01 14.69
CA THR A 421 -16.97 -1.79 15.49
C THR A 421 -16.33 -0.58 14.79
N HIS A 422 -15.11 -0.73 14.29
CA HIS A 422 -14.42 0.28 13.48
C HIS A 422 -15.25 0.66 12.23
N PHE A 423 -15.68 -0.32 11.42
CA PHE A 423 -16.49 -0.07 10.23
C PHE A 423 -17.82 0.62 10.57
N THR A 424 -18.52 0.13 11.61
CA THR A 424 -19.82 0.68 12.04
C THR A 424 -19.70 2.13 12.50
N GLN A 425 -18.67 2.47 13.28
CA GLN A 425 -18.43 3.86 13.72
C GLN A 425 -18.31 4.81 12.52
N ARG A 426 -17.53 4.42 11.50
CA ARG A 426 -17.34 5.23 10.29
C ARG A 426 -18.59 5.27 9.41
N TRP A 427 -19.24 4.14 9.18
CA TRP A 427 -20.48 4.08 8.39
C TRP A 427 -21.56 4.96 9.01
N ASN A 428 -21.76 4.88 10.34
CA ASN A 428 -22.77 5.68 11.02
C ASN A 428 -22.42 7.17 11.01
N PHE A 429 -21.15 7.54 11.20
CA PHE A 429 -20.66 8.91 11.03
C PHE A 429 -20.97 9.48 9.63
N ILE A 430 -20.52 8.80 8.57
CA ILE A 430 -20.73 9.24 7.18
C ILE A 430 -22.23 9.23 6.81
N TYR A 431 -23.01 8.27 7.33
CA TYR A 431 -24.45 8.23 7.14
C TYR A 431 -25.12 9.46 7.77
N ASP A 432 -24.89 9.69 9.07
CA ASP A 432 -25.54 10.76 9.83
C ASP A 432 -25.21 12.15 9.24
N GLU A 433 -23.96 12.36 8.79
CA GLU A 433 -23.52 13.57 8.10
C GLU A 433 -24.18 13.75 6.71
N LYS A 434 -24.01 12.76 5.82
CA LYS A 434 -24.15 12.94 4.36
C LYS A 434 -25.32 12.19 3.71
N TYR A 435 -25.67 11.00 4.21
CA TYR A 435 -26.66 10.12 3.56
C TYR A 435 -28.01 10.02 4.28
N SER A 436 -28.10 10.45 5.54
CA SER A 436 -29.31 10.50 6.38
C SER A 436 -30.50 11.27 5.78
N LYS A 437 -30.24 12.11 4.77
CA LYS A 437 -31.23 12.94 4.05
C LYS A 437 -31.41 12.52 2.57
N LYS A 438 -30.66 11.52 2.09
CA LYS A 438 -30.78 10.95 0.73
C LYS A 438 -31.67 9.68 0.79
N ALA A 439 -31.89 9.03 -0.36
CA ALA A 439 -32.99 8.06 -0.56
C ALA A 439 -32.86 6.72 0.22
N THR A 440 -33.96 5.97 0.26
CA THR A 440 -34.24 4.76 1.07
C THR A 440 -33.31 3.54 0.88
N ARG A 441 -32.24 3.65 0.08
CA ARG A 441 -31.25 2.57 -0.12
C ARG A 441 -30.35 2.40 1.11
N TYR A 442 -30.00 3.49 1.78
CA TYR A 442 -29.06 3.49 2.90
C TYR A 442 -29.75 3.40 4.25
N SER A 443 -29.17 2.63 5.16
CA SER A 443 -29.59 2.56 6.57
C SER A 443 -28.39 2.79 7.49
N ARG A 444 -28.63 3.43 8.63
CA ARG A 444 -27.68 3.44 9.75
C ARG A 444 -27.51 2.01 10.28
N LEU A 445 -26.28 1.57 10.54
CA LEU A 445 -26.00 0.25 11.10
C LEU A 445 -26.28 0.23 12.61
N PRO A 446 -26.65 -0.92 13.21
CA PRO A 446 -26.76 -1.05 14.66
C PRO A 446 -25.40 -0.75 15.31
N ASP A 447 -25.36 0.16 16.29
CA ASP A 447 -24.11 0.53 16.95
C ASP A 447 -23.47 -0.69 17.64
N THR A 448 -22.17 -0.85 17.45
CA THR A 448 -21.37 -1.97 17.97
C THR A 448 -20.27 -1.45 18.89
N ASN A 449 -19.91 -2.25 19.89
CA ASN A 449 -18.95 -1.88 20.93
C ASN A 449 -17.78 -2.87 20.98
N SER A 450 -16.57 -2.34 21.16
CA SER A 450 -15.33 -3.10 21.43
C SER A 450 -15.19 -3.52 22.91
N GLY A 451 -16.27 -3.53 23.69
CA GLY A 451 -16.24 -3.79 25.13
C GLY A 451 -15.68 -5.16 25.55
N ALA A 452 -15.46 -5.30 26.86
CA ALA A 452 -15.12 -6.59 27.48
C ALA A 452 -16.27 -7.60 27.34
N GLN A 453 -15.95 -8.89 27.39
CA GLN A 453 -16.90 -9.98 27.16
C GLN A 453 -18.11 -9.94 28.11
N GLU A 454 -19.32 -9.83 27.55
CA GLU A 454 -20.49 -10.40 28.23
C GLU A 454 -20.32 -11.92 28.25
N SER A 455 -20.38 -12.51 29.45
CA SER A 455 -20.48 -13.97 29.60
C SER A 455 -21.81 -14.45 29.02
N PRO A 456 -21.88 -15.66 28.43
CA PRO A 456 -23.09 -16.14 27.74
C PRO A 456 -24.23 -16.44 28.70
N MET A 457 -24.98 -15.41 29.09
CA MET A 457 -26.20 -15.54 29.87
C MET A 457 -27.36 -15.92 28.95
N GLN A 458 -28.22 -16.83 29.41
CA GLN A 458 -29.21 -17.50 28.59
C GLN A 458 -30.22 -16.52 27.98
N GLN A 459 -30.26 -16.43 26.66
CA GLN A 459 -31.28 -15.70 25.91
C GLN A 459 -32.62 -16.48 25.96
N ARG A 460 -33.29 -16.46 27.11
CA ARG A 460 -34.70 -16.80 27.21
C ARG A 460 -35.51 -15.64 26.65
N GLY A 461 -36.19 -15.88 25.54
CA GLY A 461 -37.04 -14.88 24.90
C GLY A 461 -38.12 -14.36 25.83
N PHE A 462 -38.44 -13.08 25.66
CA PHE A 462 -39.68 -12.47 26.13
C PHE A 462 -40.39 -11.89 24.92
N GLU A 463 -41.31 -12.67 24.36
CA GLU A 463 -42.36 -12.15 23.49
C GLU A 463 -43.26 -11.26 24.37
N GLY A 464 -43.51 -10.03 23.89
CA GLY A 464 -44.35 -9.04 24.55
C GLY A 464 -45.63 -8.80 23.76
N GLU A 465 -46.41 -9.86 23.51
CA GLU A 465 -47.75 -9.71 22.94
C GLU A 465 -48.73 -9.04 23.93
N GLU A 466 -49.79 -8.46 23.38
CA GLU A 466 -50.72 -7.58 24.08
C GLU A 466 -51.65 -8.35 25.03
N GLY A 467 -51.88 -7.80 26.23
CA GLY A 467 -52.64 -8.50 27.28
C GLY A 467 -54.10 -8.06 27.42
N GLU A 468 -55.04 -8.92 27.01
CA GLU A 468 -56.44 -8.88 27.44
C GLU A 468 -56.88 -10.19 28.13
N GLY A 469 -57.84 -10.10 29.06
CA GLY A 469 -58.86 -11.17 29.24
C GLY A 469 -58.61 -12.34 30.20
N GLU A 470 -58.98 -12.13 31.48
CA GLU A 470 -59.67 -13.10 32.38
C GLU A 470 -59.11 -14.51 32.76
N ARG A 471 -58.92 -14.68 34.08
CA ARG A 471 -59.43 -15.81 34.94
C ARG A 471 -58.98 -17.27 34.66
N GLY A 472 -57.91 -17.67 35.38
CA GLY A 472 -57.37 -19.05 35.43
C GLY A 472 -58.07 -20.08 36.34
N LEU A 473 -57.33 -21.15 36.71
CA LEU A 473 -57.66 -22.15 37.76
C LEU A 473 -56.39 -22.94 38.22
N PHE A 474 -56.50 -23.74 39.29
CA PHE A 474 -55.43 -24.56 39.93
C PHE A 474 -55.03 -25.82 39.11
N GLY A 475 -53.90 -26.53 39.33
CA GLY A 475 -52.75 -26.38 40.25
C GLY A 475 -51.99 -27.72 40.50
N HIS A 476 -50.77 -27.66 41.08
CA HIS A 476 -49.84 -28.79 41.42
C HIS A 476 -49.29 -29.64 40.23
N GLY A 477 -48.15 -30.33 40.31
CA GLY A 477 -47.11 -30.42 41.36
C GLY A 477 -45.98 -31.40 40.94
N GLY A 478 -44.73 -31.23 41.40
CA GLY A 478 -43.56 -31.97 40.86
C GLY A 478 -42.93 -33.00 41.80
N LEU A 479 -42.53 -34.18 41.29
CA LEU A 479 -41.79 -35.21 42.07
C LEU A 479 -41.01 -36.29 41.25
N ARG A 480 -40.21 -35.96 40.23
CA ARG A 480 -39.44 -37.03 39.52
C ARG A 480 -38.06 -36.69 38.91
N GLN A 481 -37.24 -35.85 39.55
CA GLN A 481 -35.87 -35.56 39.07
C GLN A 481 -34.80 -35.72 40.17
N LYS A 482 -34.86 -36.85 40.90
CA LYS A 482 -33.93 -37.17 42.01
C LYS A 482 -33.62 -38.67 42.20
N MET A 483 -33.68 -39.45 41.13
CA MET A 483 -33.31 -40.87 41.09
C MET A 483 -32.50 -41.18 39.82
N TYR A 484 -31.62 -42.18 39.88
CA TYR A 484 -30.74 -42.67 38.81
C TYR A 484 -29.53 -41.80 38.42
N ASN A 485 -28.77 -41.35 39.42
CA ASN A 485 -27.30 -41.32 39.33
C ASN A 485 -26.71 -42.51 40.12
N LYS A 486 -26.85 -43.72 39.58
CA LYS A 486 -26.17 -44.95 40.05
C LYS A 486 -26.35 -46.06 39.02
N PHE A 487 -25.32 -46.90 38.87
CA PHE A 487 -25.04 -47.73 37.69
C PHE A 487 -24.68 -46.86 36.46
N GLU A 488 -23.64 -47.15 35.67
CA GLU A 488 -22.79 -48.35 35.62
C GLU A 488 -21.32 -48.02 35.33
N GLN A 489 -20.38 -48.74 35.96
CA GLN A 489 -18.94 -48.60 35.74
C GLN A 489 -18.23 -49.93 36.06
N HIS A 490 -18.38 -50.95 35.21
CA HIS A 490 -17.62 -52.22 35.23
C HIS A 490 -17.82 -52.97 33.90
N GLY A 491 -16.81 -53.71 33.43
CA GLY A 491 -16.95 -54.64 32.29
C GLY A 491 -15.79 -54.57 31.27
N GLN A 492 -14.97 -55.63 31.20
CA GLN A 492 -13.83 -55.75 30.28
C GLN A 492 -13.68 -57.21 29.81
N HIS A 493 -13.06 -57.40 28.62
CA HIS A 493 -12.54 -58.66 28.02
C HIS A 493 -13.48 -59.65 27.31
N GLY A 494 -12.94 -60.26 26.23
CA GLY A 494 -13.41 -61.48 25.55
C GLY A 494 -13.71 -61.33 24.04
N GLN A 495 -13.20 -62.10 23.07
CA GLN A 495 -11.87 -62.64 22.69
C GLN A 495 -12.06 -63.49 21.40
N HIS A 496 -11.21 -63.32 20.37
CA HIS A 496 -10.96 -64.16 19.16
C HIS A 496 -12.08 -64.72 18.23
N GLY A 497 -11.84 -64.60 16.90
CA GLY A 497 -12.53 -65.27 15.79
C GLY A 497 -11.87 -64.93 14.42
N GLN A 498 -12.10 -65.75 13.38
CA GLN A 498 -11.38 -65.77 12.07
C GLN A 498 -12.37 -66.15 10.92
N GLU A 499 -12.13 -65.95 9.60
CA GLU A 499 -10.93 -65.58 8.83
C GLU A 499 -11.27 -64.99 7.41
N TYR A 500 -10.24 -64.58 6.65
CA TYR A 500 -10.15 -64.30 5.18
C TYR A 500 -11.30 -63.61 4.40
N GLY A 501 -11.01 -62.47 3.75
CA GLY A 501 -11.88 -61.88 2.69
C GLY A 501 -11.41 -60.57 2.04
N SER A 502 -10.67 -60.67 0.92
CA SER A 502 -10.21 -59.61 -0.01
C SER A 502 -10.82 -58.18 0.00
N HIS A 503 -9.95 -57.18 0.11
CA HIS A 503 -10.00 -55.77 -0.37
C HIS A 503 -11.31 -55.18 -0.95
N HIS A 504 -11.82 -54.12 -0.31
CA HIS A 504 -12.10 -52.81 -0.93
C HIS A 504 -12.40 -51.76 0.16
N GLU A 505 -11.47 -50.87 0.50
CA GLU A 505 -11.71 -49.81 1.47
C GLU A 505 -12.29 -48.55 0.79
N GLN A 506 -13.60 -48.35 0.93
CA GLN A 506 -14.21 -47.01 0.87
C GLN A 506 -14.14 -46.41 2.28
N GLN A 507 -13.27 -45.43 2.51
CA GLN A 507 -13.25 -44.71 3.78
C GLN A 507 -14.47 -43.79 3.86
N GLN A 508 -15.45 -44.18 4.68
CA GLN A 508 -16.60 -43.35 5.00
C GLN A 508 -16.17 -42.22 5.94
N TYR A 509 -16.28 -40.97 5.47
CA TYR A 509 -16.12 -39.80 6.33
C TYR A 509 -17.32 -39.69 7.28
N SER A 510 -17.13 -40.16 8.52
CA SER A 510 -18.13 -40.05 9.58
C SER A 510 -18.15 -38.63 10.16
N HIS A 511 -19.03 -37.77 9.64
CA HIS A 511 -19.28 -36.46 10.25
C HIS A 511 -19.85 -36.62 11.67
N GLY A 512 -19.17 -36.03 12.65
CA GLY A 512 -19.60 -35.99 14.05
C GLY A 512 -18.91 -34.88 14.82
N GLU A 513 -19.70 -33.90 15.27
CA GLU A 513 -19.38 -32.97 16.37
C GLU A 513 -18.03 -32.22 16.31
N HIS A 514 -17.84 -31.34 15.31
CA HIS A 514 -16.84 -30.26 15.41
C HIS A 514 -17.41 -29.00 16.08
N GLY A 515 -17.82 -29.16 17.34
CA GLY A 515 -18.04 -28.05 18.26
C GLY A 515 -16.80 -27.81 19.13
N SER A 516 -16.42 -26.55 19.33
CA SER A 516 -15.51 -26.10 20.40
C SER A 516 -14.04 -26.61 20.39
N GLN A 517 -13.36 -26.55 19.24
CA GLN A 517 -11.97 -26.07 19.25
C GLN A 517 -11.98 -24.65 18.68
N ARG A 518 -11.92 -23.66 19.58
CA ARG A 518 -11.74 -22.25 19.20
C ARG A 518 -10.26 -21.98 18.98
N GLY A 519 -9.91 -21.11 18.04
CA GLY A 519 -8.53 -20.72 17.76
C GLY A 519 -7.78 -20.22 18.99
N SER A 520 -6.45 -20.25 18.94
CA SER A 520 -5.56 -19.96 20.07
C SER A 520 -4.83 -18.62 19.98
N VAL A 521 -5.00 -17.85 18.90
CA VAL A 521 -4.14 -16.70 18.60
C VAL A 521 -4.60 -15.46 19.37
N ASP A 522 -3.65 -14.75 19.97
CA ASP A 522 -3.89 -13.47 20.62
C ASP A 522 -3.72 -12.33 19.61
N CYS A 523 -4.70 -11.42 19.59
CA CYS A 523 -4.81 -10.36 18.60
C CYS A 523 -5.22 -9.04 19.25
N GLN A 524 -4.73 -7.92 18.72
CA GLN A 524 -5.26 -6.60 19.07
C GLN A 524 -5.33 -5.72 17.83
N ILE A 525 -6.48 -5.11 17.56
CA ILE A 525 -6.59 -4.07 16.52
C ILE A 525 -6.03 -2.76 17.07
N THR A 526 -5.34 -2.01 16.22
CA THR A 526 -4.91 -0.63 16.41
C THR A 526 -5.30 0.20 15.19
N ARG A 527 -5.42 1.52 15.33
CA ARG A 527 -5.79 2.42 14.22
C ARG A 527 -5.15 3.79 14.33
N SER A 528 -5.10 4.46 13.18
CA SER A 528 -4.88 5.91 13.05
C SER A 528 -6.23 6.53 12.72
N SER A 529 -6.74 7.44 13.56
CA SER A 529 -8.10 8.00 13.43
C SER A 529 -8.30 9.28 14.23
N ALA A 530 -9.14 10.20 13.71
CA ALA A 530 -9.40 11.47 14.36
C ALA A 530 -10.86 11.95 14.14
N LYS A 531 -11.13 13.18 14.55
CA LYS A 531 -12.44 13.85 14.39
C LYS A 531 -12.97 13.81 12.95
N TRP A 532 -12.10 13.98 11.95
CA TRP A 532 -12.54 14.03 10.55
C TRP A 532 -12.94 12.66 9.99
N SER A 533 -12.35 11.56 10.47
CA SER A 533 -12.54 10.21 9.92
C SER A 533 -13.53 9.34 10.71
N HIS A 534 -13.69 9.60 12.01
CA HIS A 534 -14.58 8.82 12.90
C HIS A 534 -15.32 9.67 13.95
N ASN A 535 -15.30 11.02 13.85
CA ASN A 535 -15.87 11.93 14.85
C ASN A 535 -15.38 11.69 16.31
N LEU A 536 -14.11 11.30 16.46
CA LEU A 536 -13.47 11.18 17.77
C LEU A 536 -13.21 12.57 18.39
N ILE A 537 -13.25 12.67 19.72
CA ILE A 537 -12.90 13.92 20.43
C ILE A 537 -11.37 14.06 20.53
N ASN A 538 -10.68 12.95 20.79
CA ASN A 538 -9.23 12.85 20.80
C ASN A 538 -8.76 12.04 19.58
N THR A 539 -7.62 12.42 18.99
CA THR A 539 -6.94 11.61 17.97
C THR A 539 -6.44 10.29 18.58
N GLU A 540 -6.57 9.21 17.82
CA GLU A 540 -6.01 7.89 18.12
C GLU A 540 -4.86 7.59 17.16
N HIS A 541 -3.68 7.28 17.71
CA HIS A 541 -2.46 6.91 17.00
C HIS A 541 -1.91 5.59 17.58
N SER A 542 -2.80 4.63 17.83
CA SER A 542 -2.46 3.38 18.54
C SER A 542 -1.53 2.46 17.72
N ILE A 543 -1.46 2.66 16.39
CA ILE A 543 -0.47 2.01 15.51
C ILE A 543 0.96 2.46 15.85
N GLN A 544 1.23 3.77 15.88
CA GLN A 544 2.57 4.30 16.16
C GLN A 544 3.04 3.89 17.56
N ASN A 545 2.14 3.90 18.54
CA ASN A 545 2.39 3.43 19.90
C ASN A 545 2.88 1.96 19.89
N ALA A 546 2.19 1.08 19.15
CA ALA A 546 2.54 -0.32 19.04
C ALA A 546 3.88 -0.55 18.32
N TYR A 547 4.14 0.13 17.19
CA TYR A 547 5.43 0.08 16.49
C TYR A 547 6.57 0.49 17.42
N CYS A 548 6.47 1.66 18.05
CA CYS A 548 7.49 2.18 18.96
C CYS A 548 7.74 1.28 20.17
N GLU A 549 6.69 0.71 20.78
CA GLU A 549 6.84 -0.17 21.94
C GLU A 549 7.43 -1.54 21.55
N ILE A 550 6.98 -2.15 20.46
CA ILE A 550 7.49 -3.45 19.99
C ILE A 550 8.95 -3.33 19.54
N ILE A 551 9.33 -2.25 18.85
CA ILE A 551 10.73 -1.99 18.47
C ILE A 551 11.61 -1.80 19.71
N ARG A 552 11.17 -1.02 20.71
CA ARG A 552 11.90 -0.90 21.99
C ARG A 552 12.02 -2.22 22.73
N ASN A 553 10.98 -3.05 22.70
CA ASN A 553 10.93 -4.29 23.48
C ASN A 553 11.56 -5.51 22.80
N SER A 554 11.92 -5.46 21.52
CA SER A 554 12.58 -6.58 20.81
C SER A 554 13.90 -7.01 21.46
N LYS A 555 14.30 -8.26 21.21
CA LYS A 555 15.47 -8.92 21.84
C LYS A 555 16.58 -9.21 20.84
N HIS A 556 16.26 -9.72 19.66
CA HIS A 556 17.22 -10.33 18.73
C HIS A 556 17.10 -9.80 17.30
N PHE A 557 15.89 -9.75 16.75
CA PHE A 557 15.70 -9.54 15.32
C PHE A 557 14.41 -8.78 15.01
N ILE A 558 14.48 -7.85 14.04
CA ILE A 558 13.29 -7.26 13.41
C ILE A 558 13.40 -7.35 11.89
N TYR A 559 12.31 -7.77 11.25
CA TYR A 559 12.06 -7.55 9.83
C TYR A 559 10.96 -6.52 9.63
N ILE A 560 11.14 -5.60 8.68
CA ILE A 560 10.11 -4.67 8.21
C ILE A 560 10.04 -4.75 6.70
N GLU A 561 8.85 -4.89 6.15
CA GLU A 561 8.55 -4.68 4.73
C GLU A 561 7.51 -3.54 4.65
N ASN A 562 7.87 -2.38 4.09
CA ASN A 562 7.01 -1.19 4.07
C ASN A 562 7.10 -0.40 2.76
N GLN A 563 6.02 0.27 2.36
CA GLN A 563 5.97 1.11 1.15
C GLN A 563 6.79 2.41 1.27
N PHE A 564 6.93 2.94 2.49
CA PHE A 564 7.69 4.17 2.77
C PHE A 564 8.51 3.99 4.05
N PHE A 565 9.58 4.78 4.20
CA PHE A 565 10.36 4.85 5.42
C PHE A 565 10.76 6.30 5.74
N ILE A 566 9.80 7.08 6.21
CA ILE A 566 9.95 8.48 6.61
C ILE A 566 9.67 8.58 8.12
N THR A 567 10.70 8.85 8.91
CA THR A 567 10.61 8.82 10.37
C THR A 567 11.74 9.60 11.06
N ALA A 568 11.42 10.21 12.21
CA ALA A 568 12.36 11.06 12.95
C ALA A 568 13.06 10.31 14.09
N THR A 569 14.32 10.66 14.34
CA THR A 569 15.10 10.32 15.54
C THR A 569 14.90 11.33 16.68
N GLY A 570 14.37 12.52 16.37
CA GLY A 570 14.05 13.59 17.32
C GLY A 570 13.54 14.87 16.63
N ASP A 571 13.16 15.88 17.44
CA ASP A 571 12.56 17.16 17.03
C ASP A 571 13.38 18.01 16.02
N GLN A 572 14.60 17.59 15.70
CA GLN A 572 15.49 18.24 14.74
C GLN A 572 15.09 17.96 13.28
N GLN A 573 14.51 16.80 12.98
CA GLN A 573 14.20 16.35 11.61
C GLN A 573 12.84 16.85 11.10
N LYS A 574 12.55 18.14 11.33
CA LYS A 574 11.30 18.75 10.84
C LYS A 574 11.28 18.78 9.30
N PRO A 575 10.11 18.58 8.67
CA PRO A 575 8.78 18.56 9.28
C PRO A 575 8.30 17.21 9.87
N ILE A 576 9.08 16.14 9.78
CA ILE A 576 8.72 14.79 10.26
C ILE A 576 8.58 14.78 11.79
N LYS A 577 7.54 14.11 12.32
CA LYS A 577 7.21 14.06 13.76
C LYS A 577 7.14 12.65 14.33
N ASN A 578 6.84 11.62 13.54
CA ASN A 578 6.67 10.26 14.05
C ASN A 578 7.99 9.69 14.62
N GLN A 579 7.90 9.00 15.76
CA GLN A 579 9.05 8.67 16.62
C GLN A 579 9.58 7.23 16.44
N ILE A 580 9.31 6.61 15.28
CA ILE A 580 9.69 5.21 15.01
C ILE A 580 11.21 5.10 14.81
N GLY A 581 11.84 6.07 14.12
CA GLY A 581 13.29 6.20 14.00
C GLY A 581 13.98 6.35 15.35
N ALA A 582 13.40 7.15 16.26
CA ALA A 582 13.88 7.29 17.64
C ALA A 582 13.84 5.95 18.40
N ALA A 583 12.75 5.19 18.26
CA ALA A 583 12.65 3.84 18.86
C ALA A 583 13.67 2.85 18.26
N ILE A 584 13.94 2.92 16.95
CA ILE A 584 14.97 2.11 16.26
C ILE A 584 16.37 2.44 16.80
N VAL A 585 16.73 3.72 16.85
CA VAL A 585 18.02 4.21 17.36
C VAL A 585 18.20 3.82 18.83
N GLU A 586 17.18 4.00 19.67
CA GLU A 586 17.18 3.59 21.07
C GLU A 586 17.44 2.07 21.23
N ARG A 587 16.72 1.23 20.47
CA ARG A 587 16.88 -0.23 20.52
C ARG A 587 18.28 -0.67 20.09
N ILE A 588 18.80 -0.10 19.00
CA ILE A 588 20.12 -0.45 18.45
C ILE A 588 21.24 0.01 19.38
N ILE A 589 21.18 1.25 19.88
CA ILE A 589 22.19 1.75 20.84
C ILE A 589 22.17 0.94 22.14
N ARG A 590 21.01 0.44 22.59
CA ARG A 590 20.94 -0.53 23.71
C ARG A 590 21.68 -1.82 23.38
N ALA A 591 21.43 -2.42 22.21
CA ALA A 591 22.09 -3.65 21.79
C ALA A 591 23.62 -3.48 21.73
N ALA A 592 24.06 -2.44 21.04
CA ALA A 592 25.46 -2.16 20.81
C ALA A 592 26.24 -1.88 22.11
N ARG A 593 25.64 -1.15 23.07
CA ARG A 593 26.23 -0.94 24.40
C ARG A 593 26.29 -2.19 25.27
N ASN A 594 25.38 -3.15 25.05
CA ASN A 594 25.33 -4.41 25.77
C ASN A 594 26.19 -5.51 25.11
N GLY A 595 26.66 -5.31 23.87
CA GLY A 595 27.29 -6.36 23.06
C GLY A 595 26.31 -7.43 22.56
N GLU A 596 25.01 -7.10 22.46
CA GLU A 596 23.98 -7.99 21.93
C GLU A 596 24.14 -8.13 20.41
N LYS A 597 24.20 -9.36 19.88
CA LYS A 597 24.00 -9.59 18.44
C LYS A 597 22.54 -9.32 18.12
N TYR A 598 22.30 -8.16 17.51
CA TYR A 598 20.96 -7.67 17.17
C TYR A 598 20.96 -7.16 15.74
N ARG A 599 19.91 -7.47 14.96
CA ARG A 599 19.82 -7.03 13.55
C ARG A 599 18.41 -6.57 13.19
N MET A 600 18.34 -5.61 12.27
CA MET A 600 17.14 -5.23 11.53
C MET A 600 17.37 -5.39 10.03
N ILE A 601 16.42 -6.02 9.34
CA ILE A 601 16.31 -6.00 7.88
C ILE A 601 15.10 -5.15 7.52
N ILE A 602 15.32 -4.11 6.72
CA ILE A 602 14.26 -3.23 6.21
C ILE A 602 14.17 -3.41 4.69
N ALA A 603 13.00 -3.72 4.17
CA ALA A 603 12.72 -3.86 2.74
C ALA A 603 11.71 -2.79 2.30
N ILE A 604 12.11 -1.94 1.35
CA ILE A 604 11.36 -0.75 0.90
C ILE A 604 11.52 -0.53 -0.61
N PRO A 605 10.60 0.19 -1.28
CA PRO A 605 10.79 0.62 -2.66
C PRO A 605 12.05 1.45 -2.86
N ALA A 606 12.72 1.24 -3.99
CA ALA A 606 13.81 2.08 -4.47
C ALA A 606 13.26 3.44 -4.96
N VAL A 607 12.07 3.44 -5.58
CA VAL A 607 11.35 4.64 -6.02
C VAL A 607 9.87 4.53 -5.69
N PRO A 608 9.24 5.59 -5.14
CA PRO A 608 7.77 5.67 -5.05
C PRO A 608 7.11 5.51 -6.42
N ALA A 609 5.94 4.86 -6.47
CA ALA A 609 5.24 4.49 -7.71
C ALA A 609 4.55 5.68 -8.43
N PHE A 610 5.36 6.61 -8.93
CA PHE A 610 4.93 7.72 -9.79
C PHE A 610 5.65 7.68 -11.14
N ALA A 611 4.98 8.18 -12.17
CA ALA A 611 5.45 8.09 -13.56
C ALA A 611 6.57 9.09 -13.86
N GLY A 612 7.49 8.67 -14.74
CA GLY A 612 8.46 9.55 -15.39
C GLY A 612 9.92 9.38 -14.94
N ASP A 613 10.79 9.99 -15.74
CA ASP A 613 12.22 10.18 -15.46
C ASP A 613 12.40 11.09 -14.24
N LEU A 614 13.17 10.63 -13.26
CA LEU A 614 13.40 11.34 -11.99
C LEU A 614 13.95 12.76 -12.19
N LYS A 615 14.60 13.06 -13.31
CA LYS A 615 15.17 14.38 -13.60
C LYS A 615 14.12 15.44 -13.98
N LEU A 616 12.93 15.03 -14.40
CA LEU A 616 11.88 15.95 -14.86
C LEU A 616 11.19 16.67 -13.69
N ASP A 617 10.58 17.83 -13.99
CA ASP A 617 9.81 18.61 -13.00
C ASP A 617 8.55 17.86 -12.52
N GLU A 618 7.99 16.98 -13.37
CA GLU A 618 6.85 16.12 -13.02
C GLU A 618 7.19 15.14 -11.87
N ALA A 619 8.46 14.73 -11.75
CA ALA A 619 8.95 13.84 -10.70
C ALA A 619 9.30 14.55 -9.37
N LEU A 620 8.97 15.84 -9.19
CA LEU A 620 9.31 16.60 -7.98
C LEU A 620 8.76 15.95 -6.69
N GLY A 621 7.51 15.46 -6.70
CA GLY A 621 6.92 14.77 -5.55
C GLY A 621 7.60 13.44 -5.23
N THR A 622 7.96 12.67 -6.26
CA THR A 622 8.79 11.46 -6.14
C THR A 622 10.12 11.76 -5.48
N ARG A 623 10.78 12.85 -5.91
CA ARG A 623 12.06 13.31 -5.38
C ARG A 623 11.97 13.76 -3.92
N ALA A 624 10.91 14.49 -3.54
CA ALA A 624 10.67 14.89 -2.15
C ALA A 624 10.54 13.68 -1.21
N ILE A 625 9.75 12.66 -1.61
CA ILE A 625 9.57 11.43 -0.83
C ILE A 625 10.90 10.65 -0.73
N MET A 626 11.67 10.56 -1.82
CA MET A 626 13.01 9.94 -1.79
C MET A 626 13.96 10.69 -0.85
N GLU A 627 13.92 12.02 -0.83
CA GLU A 627 14.78 12.85 0.01
C GLU A 627 14.46 12.66 1.50
N PHE A 628 13.18 12.78 1.91
CA PHE A 628 12.76 12.48 3.30
C PHE A 628 13.06 11.04 3.72
N GLN A 629 12.97 10.08 2.80
CA GLN A 629 13.37 8.70 3.06
C GLN A 629 14.88 8.57 3.29
N TYR A 630 15.72 9.23 2.49
CA TYR A 630 17.17 9.25 2.74
C TYR A 630 17.54 10.00 4.02
N ASP A 631 16.88 11.11 4.35
CA ASP A 631 17.11 11.85 5.61
C ASP A 631 16.68 11.04 6.84
N SER A 632 15.71 10.13 6.71
CA SER A 632 15.37 9.17 7.76
C SER A 632 16.47 8.10 7.93
N ILE A 633 17.08 7.66 6.83
CA ILE A 633 18.02 6.53 6.79
C ILE A 633 19.47 6.94 7.06
N ASN A 634 20.04 7.84 6.24
CA ASN A 634 21.47 8.16 6.23
C ASN A 634 21.87 9.62 5.88
N ARG A 635 20.96 10.60 5.93
CA ARG A 635 21.21 12.01 5.56
C ARG A 635 20.56 13.01 6.55
N GLY A 636 20.69 14.31 6.29
CA GLY A 636 20.11 15.37 7.12
C GLY A 636 20.84 15.66 8.44
N GLY A 637 21.92 14.96 8.77
CA GLY A 637 22.71 15.20 9.99
C GLY A 637 22.13 14.56 11.25
N HIS A 638 20.95 13.94 11.16
CA HIS A 638 20.19 13.37 12.28
C HIS A 638 19.49 12.04 11.93
N SER A 639 19.85 11.43 10.80
CA SER A 639 19.31 10.12 10.39
C SER A 639 19.63 8.99 11.39
N ILE A 640 18.93 7.85 11.24
CA ILE A 640 19.18 6.64 12.03
C ILE A 640 20.66 6.24 11.97
N TYR A 641 21.29 6.25 10.79
CA TYR A 641 22.71 5.90 10.64
C TYR A 641 23.63 6.89 11.37
N GLU A 642 23.32 8.19 11.30
CA GLU A 642 24.15 9.23 11.90
C GLU A 642 24.04 9.24 13.43
N GLU A 643 22.87 9.03 14.02
CA GLU A 643 22.73 8.94 15.48
C GLU A 643 23.38 7.68 16.07
N ILE A 644 23.34 6.54 15.36
CA ILE A 644 24.08 5.33 15.76
C ILE A 644 25.60 5.57 15.64
N ALA A 645 26.06 6.26 14.59
CA ALA A 645 27.47 6.62 14.41
C ALA A 645 27.96 7.60 15.49
N LYS A 646 27.17 8.63 15.84
CA LYS A 646 27.44 9.55 16.96
C LYS A 646 27.54 8.83 18.31
N ALA A 647 26.79 7.74 18.49
CA ALA A 647 26.86 6.89 19.68
C ALA A 647 28.12 5.99 19.74
N GLY A 648 28.95 5.98 18.69
CA GLY A 648 30.22 5.25 18.62
C GLY A 648 30.16 3.88 17.96
N PHE A 649 29.10 3.58 17.19
CA PHE A 649 28.87 2.27 16.59
C PHE A 649 28.62 2.35 15.08
N ASN A 650 28.99 1.30 14.34
CA ASN A 650 28.68 1.19 12.91
C ASN A 650 27.21 0.79 12.70
N PRO A 651 26.36 1.61 12.05
CA PRO A 651 24.95 1.25 11.82
C PRO A 651 24.77 0.00 10.96
N MET A 652 25.67 -0.26 10.00
CA MET A 652 25.59 -1.40 9.09
C MET A 652 25.79 -2.77 9.77
N ASP A 653 26.14 -2.77 11.06
CA ASP A 653 26.23 -3.96 11.90
C ASP A 653 24.93 -4.27 12.67
N TYR A 654 23.93 -3.38 12.61
CA TYR A 654 22.66 -3.51 13.34
C TYR A 654 21.42 -3.29 12.48
N ILE A 655 21.50 -2.52 11.40
CA ILE A 655 20.38 -2.23 10.49
C ILE A 655 20.87 -2.16 9.04
N ARG A 656 20.12 -2.74 8.11
CA ARG A 656 20.36 -2.65 6.66
C ARG A 656 19.06 -2.53 5.87
N PHE A 657 19.15 -1.82 4.75
CA PHE A 657 18.05 -1.53 3.84
C PHE A 657 18.24 -2.27 2.51
N TYR A 658 17.14 -2.82 2.00
CA TYR A 658 17.05 -3.59 0.76
C TYR A 658 15.82 -3.17 -0.03
N ASN A 659 15.80 -3.51 -1.31
CA ASN A 659 14.67 -3.33 -2.22
C ASN A 659 14.47 -4.61 -3.05
N LEU A 660 13.51 -4.60 -3.99
CA LEU A 660 13.22 -5.74 -4.86
C LEU A 660 13.19 -5.35 -6.34
N ARG A 661 13.62 -6.25 -7.22
CA ARG A 661 13.62 -6.07 -8.69
C ARG A 661 13.40 -7.39 -9.40
N SER A 662 12.69 -7.35 -10.53
CA SER A 662 12.46 -8.50 -11.42
C SER A 662 13.15 -8.31 -12.77
N TYR A 663 13.42 -9.40 -13.48
CA TYR A 663 13.55 -9.39 -14.94
C TYR A 663 12.50 -10.32 -15.57
N ASP A 664 12.27 -10.16 -16.86
CA ASP A 664 11.47 -11.05 -17.69
C ASP A 664 11.91 -10.93 -19.16
N ARG A 665 11.25 -11.65 -20.07
CA ARG A 665 11.49 -11.59 -21.51
C ARG A 665 10.17 -11.66 -22.27
N ILE A 666 9.76 -10.54 -22.86
CA ILE A 666 8.46 -10.40 -23.54
C ILE A 666 8.40 -11.33 -24.76
N ASN A 667 7.38 -12.19 -24.85
CA ASN A 667 7.19 -13.05 -26.02
C ASN A 667 6.57 -12.28 -27.21
N SER A 668 7.39 -11.44 -27.85
CA SER A 668 7.12 -10.82 -29.16
C SER A 668 7.67 -11.66 -30.32
N SER A 669 7.64 -12.99 -30.21
CA SER A 669 8.31 -13.91 -31.14
C SER A 669 7.69 -13.94 -32.55
N SER A 670 8.38 -14.65 -33.45
CA SER A 670 7.89 -15.05 -34.79
C SER A 670 6.39 -15.42 -34.84
N VAL A 671 5.88 -16.07 -33.79
CA VAL A 671 4.50 -16.54 -33.65
C VAL A 671 3.50 -15.39 -33.74
N MET A 672 3.82 -14.26 -33.10
CA MET A 672 2.95 -13.07 -33.10
C MET A 672 2.75 -12.60 -34.54
N ARG A 673 3.85 -12.31 -35.24
CA ARG A 673 3.82 -11.81 -36.62
C ARG A 673 3.20 -12.80 -37.59
N GLU A 674 3.48 -14.10 -37.46
CA GLU A 674 2.88 -15.14 -38.32
C GLU A 674 1.36 -15.27 -38.08
N ALA A 675 0.86 -15.04 -36.85
CA ALA A 675 -0.57 -15.00 -36.56
C ALA A 675 -1.25 -13.71 -37.08
N GLU A 676 -0.57 -12.55 -36.97
CA GLU A 676 -1.05 -11.27 -37.54
C GLU A 676 -1.14 -11.33 -39.07
N GLU A 677 -0.08 -11.80 -39.74
CA GLU A 677 0.00 -11.96 -41.20
C GLU A 677 -1.11 -12.88 -41.75
N ARG A 678 -1.49 -13.92 -41.01
CA ARG A 678 -2.54 -14.89 -41.39
C ARG A 678 -3.96 -14.39 -41.11
N SER A 679 -4.19 -13.74 -39.97
CA SER A 679 -5.53 -13.33 -39.53
C SER A 679 -5.99 -11.98 -40.10
N GLY A 680 -5.04 -11.14 -40.51
CA GLY A 680 -5.31 -9.74 -40.89
C GLY A 680 -5.82 -8.92 -39.71
N VAL A 681 -5.27 -9.16 -38.52
CA VAL A 681 -5.59 -8.52 -37.23
C VAL A 681 -4.28 -8.37 -36.46
N SER A 682 -3.99 -7.20 -35.88
CA SER A 682 -2.84 -7.06 -34.99
C SER A 682 -3.11 -7.67 -33.61
N TYR A 683 -2.07 -8.11 -32.90
CA TYR A 683 -2.20 -8.67 -31.56
C TYR A 683 -2.93 -7.71 -30.61
N THR A 684 -2.65 -6.40 -30.70
CA THR A 684 -3.35 -5.34 -29.95
C THR A 684 -4.84 -5.25 -30.30
N GLN A 685 -5.22 -5.34 -31.57
CA GLN A 685 -6.64 -5.35 -31.98
C GLN A 685 -7.36 -6.60 -31.46
N ALA A 686 -6.68 -7.74 -31.42
CA ALA A 686 -7.21 -8.99 -30.90
C ALA A 686 -7.37 -8.95 -29.37
N GLN A 687 -6.41 -8.38 -28.63
CA GLN A 687 -6.51 -8.18 -27.18
C GLN A 687 -7.61 -7.17 -26.82
N GLN A 688 -7.73 -6.05 -27.52
CA GLN A 688 -8.86 -5.12 -27.36
C GLN A 688 -10.20 -5.81 -27.64
N GLY A 689 -10.27 -6.63 -28.69
CA GLY A 689 -11.46 -7.42 -29.01
C GLY A 689 -11.82 -8.43 -27.92
N TYR A 690 -10.83 -9.02 -27.24
CA TYR A 690 -11.00 -9.93 -26.10
C TYR A 690 -11.51 -9.20 -24.86
N ASP A 691 -10.89 -8.08 -24.47
CA ASP A 691 -11.34 -7.30 -23.31
C ASP A 691 -12.77 -6.75 -23.55
N ALA A 692 -13.06 -6.27 -24.77
CA ALA A 692 -14.40 -5.84 -25.16
C ALA A 692 -15.45 -6.96 -25.14
N THR A 693 -15.12 -8.21 -25.49
CA THR A 693 -16.06 -9.35 -25.30
C THR A 693 -16.37 -9.64 -23.83
N HIS A 694 -15.44 -9.36 -22.92
CA HIS A 694 -15.61 -9.65 -21.50
C HIS A 694 -16.23 -8.50 -20.70
N ASP A 695 -16.16 -7.25 -21.20
CA ASP A 695 -17.01 -6.17 -20.68
C ASP A 695 -18.45 -6.26 -21.18
N SER A 696 -18.66 -6.44 -22.50
CA SER A 696 -20.00 -6.44 -23.10
C SER A 696 -20.90 -7.60 -22.63
N ALA A 697 -20.33 -8.60 -21.96
CA ALA A 697 -21.05 -9.56 -21.12
C ALA A 697 -21.61 -8.90 -19.83
N ARG A 698 -22.48 -7.89 -19.99
CA ARG A 698 -23.31 -7.28 -18.94
C ARG A 698 -24.64 -8.01 -18.76
N ASP A 699 -25.11 -8.73 -19.78
CA ASP A 699 -26.15 -9.77 -19.68
C ASP A 699 -25.61 -11.05 -18.98
N TYR A 700 -24.77 -10.89 -17.95
CA TYR A 700 -24.20 -12.00 -17.20
C TYR A 700 -25.26 -12.57 -16.26
N GLN A 701 -25.85 -13.71 -16.62
CA GLN A 701 -26.74 -14.44 -15.73
C GLN A 701 -25.95 -14.92 -14.51
N ALA A 702 -26.24 -14.33 -13.34
CA ALA A 702 -25.41 -14.47 -12.15
C ALA A 702 -25.14 -15.93 -11.77
N TYR A 703 -23.86 -16.24 -11.54
CA TYR A 703 -23.42 -17.59 -11.19
C TYR A 703 -23.99 -17.98 -9.82
N ARG A 704 -24.95 -18.91 -9.85
CA ARG A 704 -25.42 -19.62 -8.65
C ARG A 704 -24.53 -20.86 -8.48
N PRO A 705 -23.72 -20.96 -7.41
CA PRO A 705 -22.93 -22.17 -7.20
C PRO A 705 -23.85 -23.39 -7.06
N PRO A 706 -23.46 -24.56 -7.58
CA PRO A 706 -24.29 -25.75 -7.53
C PRO A 706 -24.54 -26.17 -6.07
N PRO A 707 -25.74 -26.67 -5.71
CA PRO A 707 -26.03 -27.12 -4.36
C PRO A 707 -25.14 -28.31 -4.01
N THR A 708 -24.22 -28.12 -3.07
CA THR A 708 -23.47 -29.21 -2.45
C THR A 708 -24.39 -29.96 -1.49
N GLN A 709 -24.04 -31.21 -1.14
CA GLN A 709 -24.92 -32.09 -0.34
C GLN A 709 -25.29 -31.57 1.07
N GLU A 710 -24.66 -30.49 1.53
CA GLU A 710 -24.93 -29.83 2.81
C GLU A 710 -25.99 -28.71 2.71
N TYR A 711 -26.31 -28.20 1.52
CA TYR A 711 -27.22 -27.05 1.33
C TYR A 711 -28.35 -27.35 0.34
N GLY A 712 -29.59 -27.08 0.77
CA GLY A 712 -30.82 -27.51 0.08
C GLY A 712 -31.12 -26.83 -1.25
N VAL A 713 -31.97 -27.49 -2.04
CA VAL A 713 -32.45 -27.01 -3.34
C VAL A 713 -33.39 -25.82 -3.17
N TYR A 714 -33.13 -24.74 -3.91
CA TYR A 714 -34.03 -23.61 -4.08
C TYR A 714 -34.53 -23.54 -5.53
N GLU A 715 -35.79 -23.93 -5.74
CA GLU A 715 -36.50 -23.69 -7.01
C GLU A 715 -37.11 -22.30 -7.02
N MET A 716 -36.90 -21.52 -8.10
CA MET A 716 -37.80 -20.43 -8.47
C MET A 716 -37.72 -20.11 -9.96
N ASP A 717 -38.85 -19.67 -10.54
CA ASP A 717 -39.08 -19.55 -11.98
C ASP A 717 -38.18 -18.53 -12.71
N GLY A 718 -37.68 -18.91 -13.88
CA GLY A 718 -36.87 -18.05 -14.74
C GLY A 718 -37.72 -17.31 -15.78
N SER A 719 -38.25 -16.13 -15.44
CA SER A 719 -38.92 -15.25 -16.43
C SER A 719 -38.84 -13.74 -16.11
N SER A 720 -37.72 -13.11 -16.48
CA SER A 720 -37.57 -11.65 -16.46
C SER A 720 -36.63 -11.17 -17.57
N SER A 721 -37.18 -10.82 -18.72
CA SER A 721 -36.43 -10.25 -19.86
C SER A 721 -36.10 -8.78 -19.62
N GLY A 722 -34.80 -8.44 -19.57
CA GLY A 722 -34.32 -7.06 -19.46
C GLY A 722 -34.60 -6.20 -20.71
N PRO A 723 -34.61 -4.85 -20.57
CA PRO A 723 -34.85 -3.93 -21.68
C PRO A 723 -33.63 -3.81 -22.61
N GLN A 724 -33.86 -3.92 -23.92
CA GLN A 724 -32.84 -3.87 -24.95
C GLN A 724 -32.37 -2.42 -25.22
N TYR A 725 -31.13 -2.09 -24.85
CA TYR A 725 -30.54 -0.76 -25.08
C TYR A 725 -29.66 -0.71 -26.34
N SER A 726 -29.53 0.50 -26.92
CA SER A 726 -28.92 0.70 -28.23
C SER A 726 -27.39 0.74 -28.16
N GLN A 727 -26.76 0.02 -29.10
CA GLN A 727 -25.33 0.13 -29.41
C GLN A 727 -24.97 1.57 -29.80
N TYR A 728 -23.93 2.12 -29.18
CA TYR A 728 -23.40 3.46 -29.48
C TYR A 728 -22.14 3.31 -30.37
N ASP A 729 -22.17 3.86 -31.59
CA ASP A 729 -21.02 3.82 -32.50
C ASP A 729 -19.95 4.86 -32.11
N GLY A 730 -18.87 4.39 -31.48
CA GLY A 730 -17.66 5.16 -31.21
C GLY A 730 -16.68 5.20 -32.40
N PRO A 731 -15.72 6.13 -32.42
CA PRO A 731 -14.88 6.40 -33.60
C PRO A 731 -13.79 5.33 -33.87
N GLN A 732 -14.17 4.31 -34.63
CA GLN A 732 -13.37 3.64 -35.68
C GLN A 732 -11.99 2.98 -35.37
N SER A 733 -11.45 3.01 -34.15
CA SER A 733 -10.12 2.43 -33.82
C SER A 733 -10.06 1.51 -32.59
N GLN A 734 -11.19 0.97 -32.13
CA GLN A 734 -11.22 -0.10 -31.11
C GLN A 734 -11.35 -1.47 -31.78
N GLY A 735 -10.58 -2.46 -31.32
CA GLY A 735 -10.65 -3.84 -31.78
C GLY A 735 -12.01 -4.49 -31.52
N ARG A 736 -12.53 -5.27 -32.47
CA ARG A 736 -13.88 -5.85 -32.39
C ARG A 736 -13.85 -7.28 -31.81
N PRO A 737 -14.96 -7.77 -31.24
CA PRO A 737 -15.14 -9.20 -30.92
C PRO A 737 -14.81 -10.18 -32.05
N SER A 738 -15.00 -9.77 -33.31
CA SER A 738 -14.61 -10.55 -34.51
C SER A 738 -13.11 -10.72 -34.67
N ASP A 739 -12.31 -9.84 -34.07
CA ASP A 739 -10.89 -9.69 -34.37
C ASP A 739 -10.05 -10.57 -33.44
N TYR A 740 -10.41 -10.60 -32.15
CA TYR A 740 -10.04 -11.67 -31.21
C TYR A 740 -10.27 -13.06 -31.83
N ASN A 741 -11.50 -13.33 -32.27
CA ASN A 741 -11.87 -14.63 -32.84
C ASN A 741 -11.05 -15.00 -34.10
N ARG A 742 -10.74 -14.03 -34.97
CA ARG A 742 -9.89 -14.27 -36.16
C ARG A 742 -8.44 -14.53 -35.79
N TYR A 743 -7.87 -13.74 -34.88
CA TYR A 743 -6.48 -13.93 -34.43
C TYR A 743 -6.31 -15.28 -33.72
N GLN A 744 -7.18 -15.57 -32.75
CA GLN A 744 -7.13 -16.80 -31.94
C GLN A 744 -7.22 -18.07 -32.81
N GLN A 745 -8.01 -18.03 -33.90
CA GLN A 745 -8.11 -19.14 -34.85
C GLN A 745 -6.83 -19.37 -35.68
N GLU A 746 -6.00 -18.35 -35.92
CA GLU A 746 -4.72 -18.51 -36.64
C GLU A 746 -3.54 -18.74 -35.71
N ALA A 747 -3.49 -18.08 -34.54
CA ALA A 747 -2.44 -18.26 -33.53
C ALA A 747 -2.27 -19.74 -33.13
N VAL A 748 -3.38 -20.43 -32.86
CA VAL A 748 -3.40 -21.87 -32.54
C VAL A 748 -2.85 -22.75 -33.69
N LYS A 749 -2.93 -22.28 -34.95
CA LYS A 749 -2.39 -22.99 -36.14
C LYS A 749 -0.90 -22.70 -36.40
N VAL A 750 -0.31 -21.71 -35.72
CA VAL A 750 1.13 -21.40 -35.74
C VAL A 750 1.88 -22.13 -34.63
N GLY A 751 1.17 -22.57 -33.58
CA GLY A 751 1.72 -23.13 -32.36
C GLY A 751 2.55 -24.42 -32.49
N GLY A 752 3.27 -24.76 -31.40
CA GLY A 752 4.00 -26.02 -31.24
C GLY A 752 5.52 -25.96 -31.47
N ARG A 753 6.10 -24.81 -31.81
CA ARG A 753 7.57 -24.65 -31.90
C ARG A 753 8.17 -24.23 -30.56
N GLN A 754 9.12 -25.03 -30.06
CA GLN A 754 10.05 -24.77 -28.95
C GLN A 754 9.49 -24.14 -27.65
N GLY A 755 8.19 -24.25 -27.36
CA GLY A 755 7.60 -23.64 -26.16
C GLY A 755 7.14 -22.18 -26.33
N LEU A 756 7.28 -21.58 -27.52
CA LEU A 756 6.99 -20.16 -27.78
C LEU A 756 5.58 -19.95 -28.33
N GLY A 757 5.10 -20.90 -29.14
CA GLY A 757 3.73 -20.89 -29.68
C GLY A 757 2.71 -21.66 -28.87
N ASP A 758 3.14 -22.44 -27.88
CA ASP A 758 2.28 -23.03 -26.84
C ASP A 758 2.38 -22.28 -25.49
N GLY A 759 3.01 -21.10 -25.51
CA GLY A 759 3.13 -20.16 -24.40
C GLY A 759 3.81 -20.68 -23.14
N ARG A 760 4.69 -21.69 -23.24
CA ARG A 760 5.56 -22.10 -22.12
C ARG A 760 6.54 -20.99 -21.72
N TRP A 761 6.95 -20.15 -22.67
CA TRP A 761 7.93 -19.07 -22.48
C TRP A 761 7.35 -17.67 -22.77
N ASP A 762 6.06 -17.45 -22.46
CA ASP A 762 5.41 -16.14 -22.48
C ASP A 762 5.98 -15.18 -21.41
N THR A 763 6.48 -15.77 -20.31
CA THR A 763 7.31 -15.18 -19.26
C THR A 763 8.47 -16.14 -18.95
N VAL A 764 9.58 -15.62 -18.42
CA VAL A 764 10.73 -16.38 -17.90
C VAL A 764 10.93 -16.17 -16.39
N SER A 765 9.93 -15.63 -15.70
CA SER A 765 9.96 -15.36 -14.25
C SER A 765 10.32 -16.57 -13.37
N GLU A 766 10.00 -17.79 -13.81
CA GLU A 766 10.41 -18.99 -13.08
C GLU A 766 11.93 -19.23 -13.05
N CYS A 767 12.71 -18.67 -13.99
CA CYS A 767 14.13 -18.97 -14.14
C CYS A 767 14.99 -18.50 -12.96
N TYR A 768 14.47 -17.59 -12.13
CA TYR A 768 15.10 -17.16 -10.88
C TYR A 768 14.52 -17.83 -9.60
N MET A 769 13.59 -18.78 -9.75
CA MET A 769 12.88 -19.45 -8.65
C MET A 769 13.37 -20.91 -8.44
N LEU A 770 12.93 -21.56 -7.36
CA LEU A 770 13.36 -22.90 -6.99
C LEU A 770 12.85 -23.94 -8.00
N GLY A 771 13.78 -24.56 -8.74
CA GLY A 771 13.47 -25.63 -9.68
C GLY A 771 12.86 -25.17 -11.01
N GLY A 772 12.88 -23.87 -11.32
CA GLY A 772 12.65 -23.37 -12.68
C GLY A 772 13.82 -23.65 -13.61
N GLU A 773 13.61 -23.50 -14.92
CA GLU A 773 14.63 -23.74 -15.94
C GLU A 773 15.78 -22.71 -15.91
N ASP A 774 16.98 -23.10 -16.35
CA ASP A 774 18.09 -22.15 -16.53
C ASP A 774 17.82 -21.26 -17.74
N ILE A 775 17.89 -19.93 -17.58
CA ILE A 775 17.63 -18.95 -18.65
C ILE A 775 18.52 -19.15 -19.90
N ARG A 776 19.66 -19.83 -19.76
CA ARG A 776 20.56 -20.22 -20.86
C ARG A 776 20.00 -21.34 -21.74
N ASN A 777 19.12 -22.19 -21.19
CA ASN A 777 18.42 -23.25 -21.90
C ASN A 777 17.13 -22.75 -22.58
N VAL A 778 16.60 -21.59 -22.16
CA VAL A 778 15.34 -21.04 -22.68
C VAL A 778 15.49 -20.62 -24.17
N PRO A 779 14.67 -21.17 -25.08
CA PRO A 779 14.75 -20.93 -26.52
C PRO A 779 14.08 -19.61 -26.96
N TRP A 780 14.34 -19.21 -28.21
CA TRP A 780 13.80 -18.01 -28.86
C TRP A 780 13.62 -18.22 -30.37
N GLU A 781 12.65 -17.54 -30.98
CA GLU A 781 12.48 -17.44 -32.44
C GLU A 781 12.49 -15.98 -32.90
N GLY A 782 13.65 -15.55 -33.40
CA GLY A 782 13.90 -14.20 -33.94
C GLY A 782 15.37 -14.05 -34.34
N SER A 783 15.82 -12.81 -34.55
CA SER A 783 17.26 -12.51 -34.47
C SER A 783 17.73 -12.55 -33.01
N ALA A 784 19.04 -12.69 -32.81
CA ALA A 784 19.64 -12.56 -31.49
C ALA A 784 19.41 -11.14 -30.91
N ASP A 785 19.54 -10.10 -31.74
CA ASP A 785 19.31 -8.73 -31.32
C ASP A 785 17.86 -8.53 -30.83
N ALA A 786 16.88 -9.15 -31.50
CA ALA A 786 15.49 -9.16 -31.06
C ALA A 786 15.24 -9.98 -29.77
N GLU A 787 16.10 -10.94 -29.42
CA GLU A 787 16.03 -11.58 -28.10
C GLU A 787 16.54 -10.65 -27.01
N MET A 788 17.65 -9.94 -27.28
CA MET A 788 18.24 -8.97 -26.36
C MET A 788 17.28 -7.79 -26.12
N ASP A 789 16.63 -7.29 -27.17
CA ASP A 789 15.58 -6.28 -27.09
C ASP A 789 14.30 -6.77 -26.37
N ALA A 790 14.07 -8.08 -26.28
CA ALA A 790 12.90 -8.65 -25.59
C ALA A 790 13.09 -8.78 -24.06
N PHE A 791 14.33 -8.78 -23.57
CA PHE A 791 14.62 -8.81 -22.13
C PHE A 791 14.33 -7.46 -21.47
N VAL A 792 13.61 -7.50 -20.34
CA VAL A 792 13.18 -6.32 -19.57
C VAL A 792 13.42 -6.51 -18.07
N SER A 793 13.60 -5.40 -17.34
CA SER A 793 13.61 -5.36 -15.88
C SER A 793 12.81 -4.18 -15.35
N GLU A 794 12.05 -4.41 -14.28
CA GLU A 794 11.38 -3.35 -13.52
C GLU A 794 11.49 -3.61 -12.02
N GLU A 795 11.34 -2.55 -11.23
CA GLU A 795 11.19 -2.61 -9.78
C GLU A 795 10.00 -3.53 -9.40
N LEU A 796 10.22 -4.38 -8.40
CA LEU A 796 9.15 -5.11 -7.73
C LEU A 796 8.69 -4.23 -6.58
N TYR A 797 7.56 -3.55 -6.78
CA TYR A 797 7.09 -2.51 -5.87
C TYR A 797 6.62 -3.14 -4.56
N ILE A 798 7.29 -2.78 -3.47
CA ILE A 798 6.89 -3.16 -2.12
C ILE A 798 5.72 -2.27 -1.70
N HIS A 799 4.55 -2.88 -1.54
CA HIS A 799 3.37 -2.24 -0.98
C HIS A 799 2.97 -2.79 0.39
N SER A 800 3.55 -3.90 0.85
CA SER A 800 3.42 -4.42 2.22
C SER A 800 3.47 -3.33 3.29
N LYS A 801 2.76 -3.53 4.41
CA LYS A 801 2.96 -2.78 5.65
C LYS A 801 3.06 -3.75 6.82
N LEU A 802 4.28 -4.27 7.02
CA LEU A 802 4.59 -5.42 7.88
C LEU A 802 5.75 -5.09 8.83
N LEU A 803 5.65 -5.55 10.08
CA LEU A 803 6.77 -5.71 11.01
C LEU A 803 6.70 -7.09 11.65
N ILE A 804 7.82 -7.80 11.73
CA ILE A 804 7.97 -9.05 12.49
C ILE A 804 9.12 -8.90 13.47
N ALA A 805 8.85 -9.08 14.76
CA ALA A 805 9.84 -9.04 15.84
C ALA A 805 10.06 -10.42 16.44
N ASP A 806 11.33 -10.81 16.56
CA ASP A 806 11.86 -12.01 17.25
C ASP A 806 11.19 -13.34 16.86
N ASP A 807 10.64 -13.46 15.65
CA ASP A 807 9.73 -14.55 15.25
C ASP A 807 8.59 -14.82 16.27
N GLN A 808 8.10 -13.80 16.98
CA GLN A 808 7.10 -13.94 18.05
C GLN A 808 5.94 -12.95 17.98
N THR A 809 6.15 -11.74 17.44
CA THR A 809 5.09 -10.72 17.31
C THR A 809 5.08 -10.17 15.89
N VAL A 810 3.89 -10.05 15.31
CA VAL A 810 3.67 -9.47 13.98
C VAL A 810 2.79 -8.22 14.09
N ILE A 811 3.14 -7.16 13.36
CA ILE A 811 2.25 -6.04 13.03
C ILE A 811 1.96 -6.11 11.53
N CYS A 812 0.70 -6.10 11.13
CA CYS A 812 0.31 -6.03 9.72
C CYS A 812 -0.94 -5.13 9.58
N GLY A 813 -1.03 -4.37 8.49
CA GLY A 813 -2.14 -3.43 8.30
C GLY A 813 -1.99 -2.61 7.02
N SER A 814 -2.56 -1.40 7.04
CA SER A 814 -2.50 -0.43 5.94
C SER A 814 -1.50 0.72 6.19
N ALA A 815 -1.13 0.96 7.44
CA ALA A 815 -0.29 2.10 7.84
C ALA A 815 1.16 2.01 7.36
N ASN A 816 1.58 2.99 6.56
CA ASN A 816 2.97 3.14 6.15
C ASN A 816 3.84 3.73 7.28
N LEU A 817 5.17 3.65 7.15
CA LEU A 817 6.09 4.37 8.04
C LEU A 817 6.29 5.78 7.50
N ASN A 818 5.31 6.66 7.75
CA ASN A 818 5.29 8.08 7.40
C ASN A 818 4.33 8.83 8.35
N ASP A 819 4.47 10.15 8.50
CA ASP A 819 3.61 10.98 9.36
C ASP A 819 2.14 10.88 8.94
N ARG A 820 1.87 10.87 7.62
CA ARG A 820 0.54 10.64 7.04
C ARG A 820 -0.21 9.44 7.63
N SER A 821 0.47 8.33 7.92
CA SER A 821 -0.15 7.12 8.46
C SER A 821 -0.04 7.01 9.99
N GLN A 822 0.96 7.64 10.61
CA GLN A 822 1.35 7.37 12.00
C GLN A 822 0.86 8.40 13.02
N LEU A 823 0.46 9.62 12.61
CA LEU A 823 0.03 10.66 13.57
C LEU A 823 -1.45 10.57 14.00
N GLY A 824 -2.29 9.88 13.22
CA GLY A 824 -3.70 9.65 13.53
C GLY A 824 -4.67 10.75 13.07
N ASP A 825 -4.20 11.98 12.90
CA ASP A 825 -4.98 13.14 12.44
C ASP A 825 -4.89 13.41 10.92
N HIS A 826 -3.93 12.77 10.25
CA HIS A 826 -3.82 12.68 8.79
C HIS A 826 -4.71 11.55 8.23
N ASP A 827 -4.17 10.57 7.51
CA ASP A 827 -4.96 9.48 6.90
C ASP A 827 -5.50 8.52 7.98
N SER A 828 -6.66 7.92 7.73
CA SER A 828 -7.14 6.83 8.58
C SER A 828 -6.55 5.50 8.14
N GLU A 829 -6.13 4.71 9.13
CA GLU A 829 -5.44 3.43 8.93
C GLU A 829 -5.87 2.40 9.98
N ILE A 830 -5.68 1.10 9.66
CA ILE A 830 -5.82 0.00 10.62
C ILE A 830 -4.56 -0.88 10.62
N ALA A 831 -4.26 -1.48 11.77
CA ALA A 831 -3.32 -2.57 11.88
C ALA A 831 -3.78 -3.59 12.93
N ILE A 832 -3.24 -4.81 12.85
CA ILE A 832 -3.42 -5.86 13.83
C ILE A 832 -2.06 -6.28 14.39
N ILE A 833 -1.99 -6.40 15.72
CA ILE A 833 -0.89 -7.00 16.46
C ILE A 833 -1.24 -8.46 16.67
N ILE A 834 -0.42 -9.39 16.18
CA ILE A 834 -0.63 -10.84 16.28
C ILE A 834 0.47 -11.47 17.13
N GLN A 835 0.06 -12.28 18.10
CA GLN A 835 0.92 -13.05 18.98
C GLN A 835 0.33 -14.47 19.09
N ASP A 836 0.76 -15.38 18.24
CA ASP A 836 0.29 -16.77 18.25
C ASP A 836 1.12 -17.60 19.26
N PRO A 837 0.49 -18.15 20.33
CA PRO A 837 1.18 -18.92 21.37
C PRO A 837 1.56 -20.34 20.92
N LYS A 838 1.16 -20.78 19.73
CA LYS A 838 1.60 -22.05 19.15
C LYS A 838 3.08 -21.93 18.75
N THR A 839 3.96 -22.67 19.42
CA THR A 839 5.40 -22.53 19.22
C THR A 839 5.97 -23.55 18.22
N VAL A 840 6.82 -23.07 17.31
CA VAL A 840 7.72 -23.90 16.48
C VAL A 840 9.16 -23.75 16.99
N GLU A 841 9.94 -24.83 16.91
CA GLU A 841 11.37 -24.78 17.25
C GLU A 841 12.14 -24.08 16.12
N SER A 842 12.93 -23.08 16.50
CA SER A 842 13.71 -22.19 15.62
C SER A 842 15.11 -22.00 16.21
N TYR A 843 15.92 -21.14 15.58
CA TYR A 843 17.22 -20.75 16.10
C TYR A 843 17.41 -19.23 16.01
N MET A 844 18.25 -18.71 16.90
CA MET A 844 18.59 -17.29 16.99
C MET A 844 20.04 -17.17 17.46
N ASP A 845 20.94 -16.82 16.54
CA ASP A 845 22.41 -16.84 16.74
C ASP A 845 22.93 -18.22 17.19
N GLY A 846 22.46 -19.27 16.50
CA GLY A 846 22.74 -20.68 16.78
C GLY A 846 22.12 -21.23 18.06
N GLN A 847 21.49 -20.39 18.90
CA GLN A 847 20.82 -20.83 20.11
C GLN A 847 19.39 -21.31 19.80
N PRO A 848 18.89 -22.40 20.42
CA PRO A 848 17.50 -22.80 20.27
C PRO A 848 16.53 -21.70 20.70
N TRP A 849 15.59 -21.35 19.83
CA TRP A 849 14.61 -20.30 20.03
C TRP A 849 13.19 -20.82 19.82
N ARG A 850 12.27 -20.49 20.73
CA ARG A 850 10.87 -20.90 20.63
C ARG A 850 10.09 -19.79 19.92
N ALA A 851 10.05 -19.89 18.60
CA ALA A 851 9.32 -18.96 17.75
C ALA A 851 7.80 -19.25 17.79
N SER A 852 7.00 -18.25 17.48
CA SER A 852 5.59 -18.39 17.14
C SER A 852 5.44 -18.99 15.74
N GLU A 853 4.55 -19.97 15.56
CA GLU A 853 4.38 -20.66 14.28
C GLU A 853 3.87 -19.71 13.18
N PHE A 854 2.91 -18.84 13.50
CA PHE A 854 2.43 -17.80 12.59
C PHE A 854 3.57 -16.85 12.15
N ALA A 855 4.33 -16.31 13.10
CA ALA A 855 5.38 -15.33 12.80
C ALA A 855 6.54 -15.95 12.02
N ALA A 856 7.01 -17.13 12.44
CA ALA A 856 8.11 -17.83 11.76
C ALA A 856 7.73 -18.29 10.35
N SER A 857 6.52 -18.82 10.14
CA SER A 857 6.09 -19.26 8.80
C SER A 857 6.03 -18.10 7.81
N LEU A 858 5.37 -16.99 8.18
CA LEU A 858 5.30 -15.78 7.36
C LEU A 858 6.70 -15.21 7.05
N ARG A 859 7.54 -15.05 8.08
CA ARG A 859 8.89 -14.48 7.96
C ARG A 859 9.79 -15.34 7.08
N ARG A 860 9.72 -16.67 7.19
CA ARG A 860 10.50 -17.60 6.35
C ARG A 860 9.96 -17.72 4.93
N GLU A 861 8.64 -17.65 4.72
CA GLU A 861 8.04 -17.64 3.39
C GLU A 861 8.52 -16.42 2.59
N ILE A 862 8.42 -15.22 3.17
CA ILE A 862 8.88 -13.97 2.55
C ILE A 862 10.38 -14.03 2.25
N PHE A 863 11.21 -14.50 3.19
CA PHE A 863 12.65 -14.64 2.95
C PHE A 863 12.96 -15.63 1.83
N ARG A 864 12.21 -16.73 1.74
CA ARG A 864 12.37 -17.71 0.65
C ARG A 864 11.90 -17.16 -0.69
N LYS A 865 10.84 -16.33 -0.73
CA LYS A 865 10.42 -15.61 -1.94
C LYS A 865 11.57 -14.73 -2.45
N HIS A 866 12.02 -13.79 -1.62
CA HIS A 866 13.03 -12.79 -1.98
C HIS A 866 14.39 -13.41 -2.39
N LEU A 867 14.74 -14.60 -1.86
CA LEU A 867 15.97 -15.34 -2.18
C LEU A 867 15.87 -16.31 -3.38
N GLY A 868 14.67 -16.58 -3.91
CA GLY A 868 14.45 -17.58 -4.98
C GLY A 868 14.38 -19.03 -4.50
N LEU A 869 14.00 -19.24 -3.23
CA LEU A 869 13.90 -20.52 -2.54
C LEU A 869 12.44 -21.02 -2.39
N LEU A 870 11.50 -20.39 -3.08
CA LEU A 870 10.15 -20.90 -3.34
C LEU A 870 10.02 -21.38 -4.78
N LYS A 871 9.13 -22.34 -5.01
CA LYS A 871 8.73 -22.74 -6.37
C LYS A 871 7.80 -21.69 -6.98
N PRO A 872 7.77 -21.53 -8.31
CA PRO A 872 6.76 -20.71 -8.98
C PRO A 872 5.35 -21.13 -8.57
N GLN A 873 4.49 -20.16 -8.29
CA GLN A 873 3.10 -20.34 -7.89
C GLN A 873 2.21 -20.60 -9.12
N ASP A 874 1.48 -21.72 -9.10
CA ASP A 874 0.50 -22.09 -10.13
C ASP A 874 -0.90 -21.61 -9.72
N MET A 875 -1.31 -20.47 -10.27
CA MET A 875 -2.63 -19.85 -10.04
C MET A 875 -3.83 -20.73 -10.47
N GLU A 876 -3.63 -21.71 -11.35
CA GLU A 876 -4.69 -22.64 -11.78
C GLU A 876 -4.80 -23.87 -10.87
N ARG A 877 -3.88 -24.04 -9.91
CA ARG A 877 -3.84 -25.16 -8.97
C ARG A 877 -3.83 -24.65 -7.52
N PRO A 878 -4.95 -24.09 -7.04
CA PRO A 878 -5.07 -23.66 -5.66
C PRO A 878 -4.87 -24.84 -4.69
N ASP A 879 -4.07 -24.59 -3.66
CA ASP A 879 -3.86 -25.47 -2.51
C ASP A 879 -4.44 -24.88 -1.21
N ALA A 880 -4.10 -25.46 -0.06
CA ALA A 880 -4.58 -25.01 1.24
C ALA A 880 -4.27 -23.52 1.54
N ASN A 881 -3.24 -22.91 0.94
CA ASN A 881 -2.91 -21.49 1.13
C ASN A 881 -3.90 -20.53 0.44
N TYR A 882 -4.72 -21.01 -0.52
CA TYR A 882 -5.70 -20.20 -1.25
C TYR A 882 -7.09 -20.14 -0.58
N GLU A 883 -7.37 -21.01 0.39
CA GLU A 883 -8.63 -20.96 1.17
C GLU A 883 -8.61 -19.83 2.22
N PRO A 884 -9.76 -19.38 2.73
CA PRO A 884 -9.87 -18.54 3.92
C PRO A 884 -9.25 -19.16 5.19
N VAL A 885 -9.36 -18.41 6.29
CA VAL A 885 -9.19 -18.92 7.66
C VAL A 885 -10.11 -20.12 7.94
N GLY A 886 -9.73 -20.99 8.89
CA GLY A 886 -10.33 -22.29 9.14
C GLY A 886 -9.64 -23.46 8.41
N ILE A 887 -8.89 -23.16 7.34
CA ILE A 887 -7.90 -24.07 6.73
C ILE A 887 -6.51 -23.46 6.94
N PRO A 888 -5.58 -24.08 7.68
CA PRO A 888 -4.25 -23.52 7.95
C PRO A 888 -3.41 -23.28 6.69
N ASN A 889 -2.40 -22.42 6.79
CA ASN A 889 -1.33 -22.34 5.78
C ASN A 889 -0.59 -23.69 5.68
N GLN A 890 -0.26 -24.12 4.46
CA GLN A 890 0.58 -25.29 4.23
C GLN A 890 2.04 -24.86 4.09
N TYR A 891 2.90 -25.35 4.98
CA TYR A 891 4.32 -25.01 5.05
C TYR A 891 5.20 -26.26 5.20
N ASP A 892 6.33 -26.31 4.49
CA ASP A 892 7.25 -27.45 4.38
C ASP A 892 8.37 -27.42 5.45
N TRP A 893 7.99 -27.35 6.72
CA TRP A 893 8.91 -27.27 7.87
C TRP A 893 10.07 -28.28 7.79
N GLY A 894 11.30 -27.78 7.90
CA GLY A 894 12.52 -28.59 7.86
C GLY A 894 12.98 -29.00 6.46
N SER A 895 12.44 -28.43 5.38
CA SER A 895 13.01 -28.58 4.02
C SER A 895 14.44 -28.00 3.91
N PRO A 896 15.21 -28.35 2.87
CA PRO A 896 16.53 -27.73 2.62
C PRO A 896 16.47 -26.20 2.51
N GLU A 897 15.36 -25.68 2.02
CA GLU A 897 15.10 -24.25 1.80
C GLU A 897 14.65 -23.54 3.10
N ASP A 898 13.76 -24.15 3.90
CA ASP A 898 13.42 -23.67 5.25
C ASP A 898 14.67 -23.55 6.14
N ARG A 899 15.56 -24.54 6.09
CA ARG A 899 16.83 -24.54 6.87
C ARG A 899 17.79 -23.42 6.51
N GLN A 900 17.75 -22.88 5.29
CA GLN A 900 18.62 -21.77 4.88
C GLN A 900 18.16 -20.43 5.47
N VAL A 901 16.90 -20.33 5.89
CA VAL A 901 16.32 -19.12 6.50
C VAL A 901 15.94 -19.30 7.97
N VAL A 902 16.18 -20.48 8.57
CA VAL A 902 15.70 -20.80 9.93
C VAL A 902 16.12 -19.77 10.99
N ASP A 903 17.39 -19.36 10.96
CA ASP A 903 18.02 -18.45 11.92
C ASP A 903 18.35 -17.09 11.27
N PRO A 904 17.58 -16.02 11.56
CA PRO A 904 17.79 -14.70 10.95
C PRO A 904 19.00 -13.93 11.53
N LEU A 905 19.75 -14.50 12.48
CA LEU A 905 21.00 -13.94 13.01
C LEU A 905 22.24 -14.78 12.66
N SER A 906 22.09 -15.99 12.12
CA SER A 906 23.23 -16.83 11.70
C SER A 906 24.12 -16.14 10.66
N ASP A 907 25.44 -16.33 10.77
CA ASP A 907 26.39 -15.71 9.85
C ASP A 907 26.23 -16.31 8.45
N GLU A 908 25.85 -17.59 8.35
CA GLU A 908 25.48 -18.27 7.11
C GLU A 908 24.31 -17.57 6.39
N PHE A 909 23.23 -17.23 7.12
CA PHE A 909 22.10 -16.48 6.56
C PHE A 909 22.53 -15.08 6.11
N TRP A 910 23.28 -14.34 6.94
CA TRP A 910 23.72 -12.99 6.60
C TRP A 910 24.70 -12.94 5.41
N ASN A 911 25.56 -13.96 5.27
CA ASN A 911 26.41 -14.12 4.10
C ASN A 911 25.57 -14.42 2.84
N MET A 912 24.62 -15.36 2.92
CA MET A 912 23.71 -15.68 1.80
C MET A 912 22.86 -14.48 1.37
N TRP A 913 22.25 -13.77 2.33
CA TRP A 913 21.36 -12.63 2.08
C TRP A 913 22.07 -11.47 1.41
N ASN A 914 23.21 -11.02 1.97
CA ASN A 914 24.00 -9.94 1.37
C ASN A 914 24.62 -10.37 0.03
N TRP A 915 25.14 -11.60 -0.09
CA TRP A 915 25.69 -12.09 -1.36
C TRP A 915 24.61 -12.12 -2.45
N ARG A 916 23.38 -12.57 -2.13
CA ARG A 916 22.27 -12.57 -3.07
C ARG A 916 21.91 -11.15 -3.51
N ALA A 917 21.70 -10.24 -2.56
CA ALA A 917 21.39 -8.84 -2.84
C ALA A 917 22.46 -8.21 -3.75
N HIS A 918 23.73 -8.42 -3.43
CA HIS A 918 24.85 -7.87 -4.19
C HIS A 918 24.99 -8.47 -5.60
N THR A 919 24.97 -9.80 -5.73
CA THR A 919 25.04 -10.48 -7.05
C THR A 919 23.88 -10.07 -7.95
N ASN A 920 22.65 -10.04 -7.42
CA ASN A 920 21.50 -9.54 -8.16
C ASN A 920 21.70 -8.08 -8.60
N THR A 921 22.14 -7.20 -7.68
CA THR A 921 22.35 -5.75 -7.95
C THR A 921 23.37 -5.53 -9.07
N GLN A 922 24.50 -6.24 -9.02
CA GLN A 922 25.54 -6.19 -10.07
C GLN A 922 25.04 -6.73 -11.41
N ALA A 923 24.23 -7.80 -11.42
CA ALA A 923 23.64 -8.36 -12.63
C ALA A 923 22.63 -7.39 -13.28
N PHE A 924 21.69 -6.84 -12.50
CA PHE A 924 20.73 -5.84 -12.98
C PHE A 924 21.45 -4.57 -13.47
N GLY A 925 22.42 -4.07 -12.70
CA GLY A 925 23.26 -2.92 -13.03
C GLY A 925 23.90 -3.04 -14.41
N LYS A 926 24.57 -4.18 -14.66
CA LYS A 926 25.29 -4.44 -15.91
C LYS A 926 24.38 -4.63 -17.15
N VAL A 927 23.19 -5.22 -16.97
CA VAL A 927 22.30 -5.56 -18.10
C VAL A 927 21.35 -4.41 -18.45
N PHE A 928 20.72 -3.78 -17.46
CA PHE A 928 19.57 -2.88 -17.67
C PHE A 928 19.81 -1.41 -17.28
N HIS A 929 20.95 -1.08 -16.63
CA HIS A 929 21.24 0.27 -16.12
C HIS A 929 20.08 0.90 -15.29
N PRO A 930 19.50 0.19 -14.30
CA PRO A 930 18.43 0.74 -13.48
C PRO A 930 18.90 1.94 -12.65
N VAL A 931 18.00 2.91 -12.47
CA VAL A 931 18.12 3.95 -11.44
C VAL A 931 17.00 3.77 -10.41
N PRO A 932 17.24 4.07 -9.12
CA PRO A 932 18.47 4.60 -8.52
C PRO A 932 19.62 3.57 -8.40
N THR A 933 20.85 4.07 -8.25
CA THR A 933 22.08 3.27 -8.08
C THR A 933 23.17 4.08 -7.34
N ASP A 934 23.99 3.41 -6.53
CA ASP A 934 25.09 4.02 -5.76
C ASP A 934 26.26 4.51 -6.63
N GLU A 935 26.28 4.16 -7.92
CA GLU A 935 27.22 4.71 -8.90
C GLU A 935 26.89 6.16 -9.29
N VAL A 936 25.63 6.59 -9.13
CA VAL A 936 25.11 7.89 -9.56
C VAL A 936 24.86 8.80 -8.35
N LYS A 937 25.86 9.61 -8.01
CA LYS A 937 25.86 10.51 -6.83
C LYS A 937 25.47 11.95 -7.16
N ASN A 938 25.44 12.32 -8.44
CA ASN A 938 25.05 13.66 -8.92
C ASN A 938 24.35 13.62 -10.30
N TRP A 939 23.68 14.71 -10.69
CA TRP A 939 22.91 14.78 -11.94
C TRP A 939 23.78 14.62 -13.20
N LYS A 940 25.07 14.97 -13.13
CA LYS A 940 26.01 14.74 -14.24
C LYS A 940 26.31 13.24 -14.44
N GLN A 941 26.40 12.47 -13.36
CA GLN A 941 26.51 11.01 -13.45
C GLN A 941 25.20 10.37 -13.91
N TYR A 942 24.04 10.91 -13.50
CA TYR A 942 22.73 10.48 -14.00
C TYR A 942 22.61 10.66 -15.53
N ASP A 943 23.11 11.77 -16.05
CA ASP A 943 23.16 12.01 -17.51
C ASP A 943 24.05 11.03 -18.26
N GLN A 944 25.16 10.60 -17.64
CA GLN A 944 26.12 9.67 -18.24
C GLN A 944 25.68 8.19 -18.14
N TYR A 945 24.99 7.83 -17.05
CA TYR A 945 24.58 6.45 -16.75
C TYR A 945 23.21 6.08 -17.31
N TYR A 946 22.25 7.02 -17.28
CA TYR A 946 20.84 6.77 -17.58
C TYR A 946 20.31 7.63 -18.73
N SER A 947 20.41 8.96 -18.66
CA SER A 947 19.76 9.85 -19.64
C SER A 947 20.33 9.69 -21.05
N ARG A 948 21.61 9.30 -21.19
CA ARG A 948 22.24 8.90 -22.46
C ARG A 948 21.47 7.80 -23.20
N PHE A 949 20.88 6.85 -22.48
CA PHE A 949 20.30 5.63 -23.05
C PHE A 949 18.78 5.73 -23.16
N PHE A 950 18.11 6.25 -22.13
CA PHE A 950 16.65 6.25 -21.99
C PHE A 950 16.01 7.66 -22.06
N GLY A 951 16.79 8.73 -21.94
CA GLY A 951 16.29 10.09 -21.90
C GLY A 951 15.76 10.61 -23.25
N GLN A 952 14.84 11.58 -23.19
CA GLN A 952 14.31 12.27 -24.37
C GLN A 952 14.82 13.72 -24.40
N ASP A 953 15.47 14.13 -25.51
CA ASP A 953 16.18 15.41 -25.59
C ASP A 953 15.24 16.59 -25.88
N GLU A 954 14.81 17.29 -24.83
CA GLU A 954 13.92 18.47 -24.91
C GLU A 954 14.37 19.58 -25.86
N LYS A 955 15.68 19.70 -26.12
CA LYS A 955 16.22 20.78 -26.97
C LYS A 955 15.97 20.53 -28.45
N ALA A 956 15.65 19.29 -28.83
CA ALA A 956 15.48 18.87 -30.22
C ALA A 956 14.04 19.09 -30.74
N LYS A 957 13.48 20.30 -30.53
CA LYS A 957 12.08 20.63 -30.91
C LYS A 957 11.79 20.63 -32.41
N GLU A 958 12.81 20.55 -33.26
CA GLU A 958 12.69 20.42 -34.72
C GLU A 958 13.17 19.05 -35.26
N GLU A 959 13.92 18.25 -34.49
CA GLU A 959 14.38 16.90 -34.85
C GLU A 959 14.34 15.98 -33.62
N LYS A 960 13.17 15.42 -33.26
CA LYS A 960 13.06 14.44 -32.17
C LYS A 960 13.96 13.23 -32.43
N LYS A 961 15.11 13.17 -31.77
CA LYS A 961 15.87 11.93 -31.61
C LYS A 961 15.16 11.07 -30.56
N PRO A 962 14.77 9.82 -30.88
CA PRO A 962 14.27 8.90 -29.86
C PRO A 962 15.40 8.55 -28.87
N SER A 963 15.01 8.01 -27.71
CA SER A 963 15.96 7.34 -26.82
C SER A 963 16.65 6.18 -27.55
N LEU A 964 17.88 5.84 -27.17
CA LEU A 964 18.63 4.77 -27.81
C LEU A 964 18.04 3.39 -27.47
N TYR A 965 17.52 3.26 -26.25
CA TYR A 965 16.83 2.07 -25.75
C TYR A 965 15.46 2.43 -25.16
N LYS A 966 14.61 1.41 -24.97
CA LYS A 966 13.32 1.52 -24.27
C LYS A 966 13.52 1.35 -22.77
N TRP A 967 12.68 1.99 -21.96
CA TRP A 967 12.75 1.96 -20.50
C TRP A 967 12.81 0.52 -19.95
N GLY A 968 13.85 0.20 -19.18
CA GLY A 968 14.02 -1.11 -18.56
C GLY A 968 14.49 -2.25 -19.48
N HIS A 969 14.72 -2.00 -20.78
CA HIS A 969 15.30 -2.99 -21.69
C HIS A 969 16.83 -3.05 -21.59
N VAL A 970 17.44 -4.09 -22.18
CA VAL A 970 18.90 -4.30 -22.16
C VAL A 970 19.65 -3.15 -22.85
N VAL A 971 20.71 -2.64 -22.20
CA VAL A 971 21.63 -1.68 -22.80
C VAL A 971 22.64 -2.42 -23.69
N ALA A 972 22.24 -2.69 -24.94
CA ALA A 972 22.99 -3.54 -25.87
C ALA A 972 24.42 -3.03 -26.19
N GLU A 973 24.72 -1.74 -26.02
CA GLU A 973 26.08 -1.18 -26.16
C GLU A 973 27.12 -1.81 -25.22
N ASN A 974 26.69 -2.49 -24.14
CA ASN A 974 27.56 -3.19 -23.21
C ASN A 974 27.98 -4.61 -23.64
N PHE A 975 27.43 -5.12 -24.75
CA PHE A 975 27.49 -6.53 -25.14
C PHE A 975 28.01 -6.74 -26.57
N SER A 976 28.50 -7.95 -26.84
CA SER A 976 28.92 -8.35 -28.19
C SER A 976 27.71 -8.41 -29.14
N PRO A 977 27.79 -7.98 -30.41
CA PRO A 977 26.65 -8.02 -31.33
C PRO A 977 26.21 -9.45 -31.67
N GLY A 978 24.91 -9.64 -31.95
CA GLY A 978 24.33 -10.93 -32.35
C GLY A 978 24.35 -12.00 -31.25
N GLU A 979 24.49 -13.27 -31.65
CA GLU A 979 24.37 -14.43 -30.74
C GLU A 979 25.32 -14.40 -29.53
N GLN A 980 26.47 -13.72 -29.63
CA GLN A 980 27.41 -13.67 -28.52
C GLN A 980 26.88 -12.80 -27.37
N GLY A 981 26.30 -11.63 -27.65
CA GLY A 981 25.73 -10.75 -26.62
C GLY A 981 24.56 -11.38 -25.90
N VAL A 982 23.67 -12.07 -26.63
CA VAL A 982 22.56 -12.82 -26.00
C VAL A 982 23.08 -13.89 -25.03
N ARG A 983 24.17 -14.57 -25.36
CA ARG A 983 24.81 -15.55 -24.45
C ARG A 983 25.46 -14.85 -23.26
N GLU A 984 26.11 -13.71 -23.46
CA GLU A 984 26.69 -12.88 -22.39
C GLU A 984 25.60 -12.38 -21.42
N VAL A 985 24.46 -11.89 -21.94
CA VAL A 985 23.28 -11.47 -21.16
C VAL A 985 22.68 -12.66 -20.41
N LYS A 986 22.41 -13.78 -21.07
CA LYS A 986 21.85 -14.99 -20.42
C LYS A 986 22.77 -15.56 -19.35
N GLU A 987 24.09 -15.53 -19.53
CA GLU A 987 25.04 -15.96 -18.49
C GLU A 987 24.93 -15.08 -17.24
N ILE A 988 24.83 -13.75 -17.40
CA ILE A 988 24.64 -12.82 -16.28
C ILE A 988 23.27 -13.04 -15.61
N LEU A 989 22.18 -13.12 -16.38
CA LEU A 989 20.84 -13.35 -15.85
C LEU A 989 20.72 -14.70 -15.12
N SER A 990 21.50 -15.72 -15.51
CA SER A 990 21.52 -17.02 -14.82
C SER A 990 22.02 -16.95 -13.37
N THR A 991 22.77 -15.90 -13.01
CA THR A 991 23.25 -15.66 -11.63
C THR A 991 22.17 -15.13 -10.69
N ILE A 992 21.12 -14.50 -11.24
CA ILE A 992 20.00 -13.94 -10.47
C ILE A 992 19.13 -15.07 -9.92
N LYS A 993 18.79 -15.00 -8.64
CA LYS A 993 17.72 -15.81 -8.01
C LYS A 993 16.88 -14.94 -7.08
N GLY A 994 15.57 -15.20 -7.02
CA GLY A 994 14.60 -14.31 -6.38
C GLY A 994 14.71 -12.87 -6.87
N ASN A 995 14.34 -11.93 -6.02
CA ASN A 995 14.15 -10.53 -6.37
C ASN A 995 14.95 -9.56 -5.49
N LEU A 996 15.62 -10.05 -4.43
CA LEU A 996 16.36 -9.22 -3.47
C LEU A 996 17.49 -8.42 -4.12
N VAL A 997 17.56 -7.12 -3.86
CA VAL A 997 18.63 -6.21 -4.30
C VAL A 997 19.03 -5.22 -3.18
N GLU A 998 20.18 -4.56 -3.33
CA GLU A 998 20.72 -3.60 -2.35
C GLU A 998 20.05 -2.23 -2.50
N MET A 999 19.62 -1.61 -1.40
CA MET A 999 19.04 -0.26 -1.44
C MET A 999 20.14 0.79 -1.71
N PRO A 1000 20.03 1.62 -2.78
CA PRO A 1000 21.08 2.55 -3.17
C PRO A 1000 21.07 3.84 -2.32
N LEU A 1001 21.66 3.77 -1.13
CA LEU A 1001 21.69 4.85 -0.13
C LEU A 1001 22.62 6.02 -0.50
N LEU A 1002 23.44 5.91 -1.55
CA LEU A 1002 24.34 6.96 -2.05
C LEU A 1002 23.81 7.67 -3.31
N PHE A 1003 22.66 7.24 -3.86
CA PHE A 1003 22.08 7.84 -5.06
C PHE A 1003 21.79 9.34 -4.86
N LEU A 1004 22.27 10.16 -5.81
CA LEU A 1004 22.18 11.63 -5.83
C LEU A 1004 22.63 12.34 -4.54
N LYS A 1005 23.47 11.71 -3.69
CA LYS A 1005 23.87 12.28 -2.39
C LYS A 1005 24.71 13.57 -2.42
N GLU A 1006 25.19 13.98 -3.60
CA GLU A 1006 25.97 15.21 -3.81
C GLU A 1006 25.08 16.35 -4.33
N GLU A 1007 23.76 16.13 -4.43
CA GLU A 1007 22.75 17.07 -4.91
C GLU A 1007 21.67 17.27 -3.84
N ASP A 1008 21.11 18.47 -3.84
CA ASP A 1008 19.72 18.71 -3.42
C ASP A 1008 18.81 18.06 -4.47
N ILE A 1009 18.06 17.03 -4.06
CA ILE A 1009 17.24 16.20 -4.96
C ILE A 1009 15.90 16.88 -5.20
N ALA A 1010 15.26 17.45 -4.17
CA ALA A 1010 13.90 17.99 -4.25
C ALA A 1010 13.76 19.52 -4.28
N LYS A 1011 14.85 20.25 -4.54
CA LYS A 1011 14.96 21.71 -4.84
C LYS A 1011 13.72 22.55 -4.53
N GLU A 1012 13.79 23.26 -3.40
CA GLU A 1012 12.75 24.17 -2.91
C GLU A 1012 12.08 24.99 -4.03
N GLY A 1013 10.75 25.04 -4.02
CA GLY A 1013 10.00 25.71 -5.07
C GLY A 1013 8.50 25.85 -4.80
N VAL A 1014 7.74 26.20 -5.84
CA VAL A 1014 6.30 26.45 -5.71
C VAL A 1014 5.53 25.15 -5.40
N GLY A 1015 6.09 23.98 -5.75
CA GLY A 1015 5.53 22.66 -5.45
C GLY A 1015 5.96 22.06 -4.11
N LEU A 1016 7.21 22.28 -3.68
CA LEU A 1016 7.75 21.80 -2.40
C LEU A 1016 8.25 22.97 -1.54
N ASN A 1017 7.58 23.18 -0.41
CA ASN A 1017 7.86 24.20 0.60
C ASN A 1017 7.11 23.85 1.90
N ALA A 1018 7.34 24.60 2.98
CA ALA A 1018 6.85 24.35 4.34
C ALA A 1018 5.32 24.30 4.54
N LEU A 1019 4.52 24.32 3.47
CA LEU A 1019 3.07 24.08 3.45
C LEU A 1019 2.68 22.79 2.70
N THR A 1020 3.53 22.31 1.79
CA THR A 1020 3.32 21.09 1.00
C THR A 1020 4.22 19.95 1.43
N GLU A 1021 5.30 20.20 2.18
CA GLU A 1021 6.16 19.15 2.75
C GLU A 1021 5.34 18.13 3.58
N GLU A 1022 4.39 18.58 4.41
CA GLU A 1022 3.50 17.70 5.22
C GLU A 1022 2.59 16.78 4.38
N ILE A 1023 2.48 17.00 3.06
CA ILE A 1023 1.75 16.10 2.15
C ILE A 1023 2.58 14.83 1.84
N TYR A 1024 3.91 14.96 1.88
CA TYR A 1024 4.90 13.95 1.47
C TYR A 1024 5.57 13.20 2.64
N THR A 1025 5.36 13.63 3.89
CA THR A 1025 6.00 13.08 5.11
C THR A 1025 5.26 11.95 5.80
#